data_AF-A0A2P8G0X1-F1
#
_entry.id   AF-A0A2P8G0X1-F1
#
_cell.length_a   1.000
_cell.length_b   1.000
_cell.length_c   1.000
_cell.angle_alpha   90.00
_cell.angle_beta   90.00
_cell.angle_gamma   90.00
#
_symmetry.space_group_name_H-M   'P 1'
#
loop_
_entity.id
_entity.type
_entity.pdbx_description
1 polymer ?
#
loop_
_entity_poly.entity_id
_entity_poly.type
_entity_poly.pdbx_seq_one_letter_code
_entity_poly.pdbx_strand_id
1 'polypeptide(L)'
;MLEAYGNSFRKERPRFPISRDTVVPVKPSIPAMPIPEDTIFPLIPRVHSVPIVPTIPGDTVVPGDVILHGDTIPVSKKYSNSWMGRVRAYRDSLRSKQYRDSLIRKVTRQNVPEPSGTDSSIIKSEQYFKPFAGKVIRDIYYRRVNVFGPSTIKDTTFSTSMKLVHLANRLHFNSEEWVIRQMLFFRQNDTLNPYEMSDNERYIRSRPFIQDARLYIINTGASEDSVDLLVVTKDVFEYGFDLSSLSTTGIRASVSNDNLFGAGQGVMVGISWRENDNPPLGSQARYTKTNLLGTFIDFSGGYTTLSNINTLDSGTYEGTYYLAVDRPLYKSEAKWIGGFNFSSNYSINMFKRSDSLYRDYRYNILDVWGGFNFLKQDNRNPDSRKPNLAFLFRHFNLMFTQRPFQEIYKLDPVYNNHRFYLWQAVTFRQEFFKTSHFFGFGRTEDIPLGYTASATAGWETWKRRTRAYVGLEAEKFWVTPGKGILSGTVGLSTFYQNGMSEDAVIHLKVEYYSRAFRFGGGKLRQFLYADYICNPNNYFYRPLNINRDLGVWGYKNVPLSGYQRLNVRSETTYYSPLKIFGFKFNFFSTIQASQLTYQSNNIFKNPIYTGLGLGFKIRNENLSFNTLRLSANYYPNAPEPMKSVFWEATTTVDFRFNIFVIRAPAFLQFK
;
A
#
# COMPACT_ATOMS: atom_id res chain seq x y z
N MET A 1 -101.24 5.21 8.84
CA MET A 1 -101.53 6.66 8.82
C MET A 1 -101.87 7.05 10.26
N LEU A 2 -101.30 8.03 10.97
CA LEU A 2 -100.19 9.02 10.85
C LEU A 2 -99.70 9.28 12.32
N GLU A 3 -98.56 9.86 12.72
CA GLU A 3 -97.29 10.29 12.08
C GLU A 3 -96.19 10.32 13.19
N ALA A 4 -94.94 9.95 12.92
CA ALA A 4 -93.80 10.84 12.66
C ALA A 4 -93.50 11.94 13.72
N TYR A 5 -92.40 11.76 14.48
CA TYR A 5 -91.74 12.78 15.31
C TYR A 5 -90.23 12.47 15.42
N GLY A 6 -89.38 13.51 15.49
CA GLY A 6 -88.10 13.48 16.22
C GLY A 6 -86.81 13.03 15.50
N ASN A 7 -86.00 14.03 15.11
CA ASN A 7 -84.52 14.04 14.90
C ASN A 7 -83.71 12.72 14.85
N SER A 8 -82.88 12.59 13.80
CA SER A 8 -81.85 11.55 13.68
C SER A 8 -80.42 12.09 13.47
N PHE A 9 -79.47 11.57 14.24
CA PHE A 9 -78.03 11.69 14.01
C PHE A 9 -77.53 10.42 13.30
N ARG A 10 -76.93 10.51 12.09
CA ARG A 10 -75.59 9.95 11.78
C ARG A 10 -75.24 9.86 10.28
N LYS A 11 -73.94 10.10 10.04
CA LYS A 11 -73.06 9.46 9.03
C LYS A 11 -73.45 9.62 7.55
N GLU A 12 -72.84 10.62 6.92
CA GLU A 12 -72.37 10.48 5.54
C GLU A 12 -70.85 10.37 5.47
N ARG A 13 -70.35 9.62 4.49
CA ARG A 13 -68.95 9.63 4.02
C ARG A 13 -68.97 10.06 2.55
N PRO A 14 -68.12 11.00 2.12
CA PRO A 14 -67.55 11.02 0.78
C PRO A 14 -66.09 10.53 0.80
N ARG A 15 -65.52 10.21 -0.38
CA ARG A 15 -64.17 9.66 -0.55
C ARG A 15 -63.18 10.68 -1.14
N PHE A 16 -61.90 10.43 -0.86
CA PHE A 16 -60.67 10.92 -1.54
C PHE A 16 -60.25 12.38 -1.28
N PRO A 17 -58.95 12.73 -1.43
CA PRO A 17 -57.78 11.88 -1.70
C PRO A 17 -56.74 11.87 -0.55
N ILE A 18 -55.83 10.87 -0.54
CA ILE A 18 -54.67 10.87 0.37
C ILE A 18 -53.55 11.69 -0.27
N SER A 19 -53.21 12.83 0.37
CA SER A 19 -52.02 13.61 0.00
C SER A 19 -50.75 12.81 0.35
N ARG A 20 -49.74 12.87 -0.53
CA ARG A 20 -48.39 12.38 -0.19
C ARG A 20 -47.78 13.31 0.85
N ASP A 21 -47.32 12.76 1.97
CA ASP A 21 -46.62 13.54 2.98
C ASP A 21 -45.35 14.19 2.40
N THR A 22 -45.31 15.52 2.50
CA THR A 22 -44.18 16.33 2.08
C THR A 22 -43.07 16.21 3.11
N VAL A 23 -42.20 15.19 2.99
CA VAL A 23 -40.95 15.15 3.75
C VAL A 23 -40.06 16.29 3.27
N VAL A 24 -40.12 17.42 4.01
CA VAL A 24 -39.26 18.57 3.77
C VAL A 24 -37.81 18.15 4.05
N PRO A 25 -36.89 18.20 3.07
CA PRO A 25 -35.49 17.93 3.32
C PRO A 25 -34.93 19.04 4.22
N VAL A 26 -34.56 18.69 5.45
CA VAL A 26 -33.91 19.63 6.38
C VAL A 26 -32.55 19.99 5.80
N LYS A 27 -32.47 21.18 5.20
CA LYS A 27 -31.20 21.83 4.83
C LYS A 27 -30.44 22.11 6.13
N PRO A 28 -29.23 21.58 6.35
CA PRO A 28 -28.44 21.97 7.51
C PRO A 28 -28.09 23.46 7.37
N SER A 29 -28.52 24.26 8.34
CA SER A 29 -28.35 25.72 8.39
C SER A 29 -26.95 26.16 8.84
N ILE A 30 -26.02 25.21 9.00
CA ILE A 30 -24.63 25.43 9.40
C ILE A 30 -23.76 24.65 8.41
N PRO A 31 -22.71 25.25 7.81
CA PRO A 31 -21.75 24.50 7.02
C PRO A 31 -21.04 23.48 7.92
N ALA A 32 -21.30 22.20 7.68
CA ALA A 32 -20.64 21.13 8.40
C ALA A 32 -19.14 21.18 8.10
N MET A 33 -18.31 21.46 9.11
CA MET A 33 -16.85 21.44 8.96
C MET A 33 -16.40 20.06 8.50
N PRO A 34 -15.47 19.96 7.52
CA PRO A 34 -14.96 18.68 7.05
C PRO A 34 -14.12 18.02 8.15
N ILE A 35 -14.66 16.95 8.72
CA ILE A 35 -13.94 16.07 9.65
C ILE A 35 -13.03 15.15 8.81
N PRO A 36 -11.75 14.95 9.16
CA PRO A 36 -10.83 14.07 8.43
C PRO A 36 -11.26 12.58 8.36
N GLU A 37 -10.46 11.78 7.65
CA GLU A 37 -10.86 10.51 7.01
C GLU A 37 -10.75 9.22 7.85
N ASP A 38 -11.33 8.14 7.30
CA ASP A 38 -11.34 6.73 7.75
C ASP A 38 -12.10 6.39 9.05
N THR A 39 -13.34 5.85 8.93
CA THR A 39 -14.17 5.45 10.09
C THR A 39 -15.09 4.23 9.91
N ILE A 40 -15.04 3.44 8.82
CA ILE A 40 -16.06 2.37 8.60
C ILE A 40 -15.51 0.94 8.38
N PHE A 41 -14.31 0.74 7.83
CA PHE A 41 -13.74 -0.63 7.71
C PHE A 41 -12.25 -0.74 8.08
N PRO A 42 -11.88 -1.56 9.09
CA PRO A 42 -10.50 -1.85 9.40
C PRO A 42 -9.94 -2.90 8.42
N LEU A 43 -9.16 -2.43 7.46
CA LEU A 43 -8.08 -3.21 6.86
C LEU A 43 -6.80 -2.52 7.29
N ILE A 44 -6.05 -3.12 8.22
CA ILE A 44 -4.81 -2.55 8.76
C ILE A 44 -3.79 -2.41 7.60
N PRO A 45 -3.39 -1.20 7.19
CA PRO A 45 -2.40 -1.01 6.15
C PRO A 45 -1.02 -1.34 6.71
N ARG A 46 -0.17 -2.04 5.93
CA ARG A 46 1.26 -2.17 6.27
C ARG A 46 1.96 -0.85 5.97
N VAL A 47 2.04 0.04 6.97
CA VAL A 47 2.78 1.31 6.88
C VAL A 47 4.26 1.09 7.22
N HIS A 48 5.14 1.61 6.38
CA HIS A 48 6.60 1.66 6.53
C HIS A 48 7.08 3.14 6.55
N SER A 49 8.39 3.40 6.68
CA SER A 49 8.90 4.59 7.40
C SER A 49 10.00 5.45 6.72
N VAL A 50 10.30 6.63 7.31
CA VAL A 50 11.04 7.78 6.74
C VAL A 50 12.30 8.25 7.52
N PRO A 51 13.45 8.55 6.89
CA PRO A 51 14.58 9.20 7.58
C PRO A 51 14.81 10.68 7.22
N ILE A 52 15.24 11.48 8.21
CA ILE A 52 16.10 12.68 8.02
C ILE A 52 17.29 12.57 8.99
N VAL A 53 18.46 13.03 8.53
CA VAL A 53 19.78 12.81 9.15
C VAL A 53 20.11 13.86 10.24
N PRO A 54 20.52 13.45 11.45
CA PRO A 54 21.12 14.35 12.44
C PRO A 54 22.65 14.46 12.26
N THR A 55 23.17 15.67 12.44
CA THR A 55 24.62 15.99 12.53
C THR A 55 24.99 16.34 13.98
N ILE A 56 26.04 15.73 14.54
CA ILE A 56 26.58 16.05 15.88
C ILE A 56 28.13 16.11 15.81
N PRO A 57 28.84 16.96 16.59
CA PRO A 57 30.28 17.23 16.44
C PRO A 57 31.18 16.68 17.57
N GLY A 58 32.51 16.68 17.33
CA GLY A 58 33.58 16.35 18.30
C GLY A 58 33.93 14.84 18.39
N ASP A 59 35.17 14.40 18.65
CA ASP A 59 36.43 15.14 18.81
C ASP A 59 37.70 14.27 18.52
N THR A 60 38.86 14.93 18.37
CA THR A 60 40.28 14.46 18.42
C THR A 60 40.69 12.98 18.20
N VAL A 61 41.55 12.71 17.18
CA VAL A 61 42.80 11.90 17.27
C VAL A 61 43.85 12.43 16.25
N VAL A 62 45.14 12.37 16.59
CA VAL A 62 46.33 12.88 15.84
C VAL A 62 46.90 11.79 14.89
N PRO A 63 47.55 12.11 13.75
CA PRO A 63 47.80 11.14 12.66
C PRO A 63 49.16 10.43 12.71
N GLY A 64 49.26 9.32 11.97
CA GLY A 64 50.52 8.70 11.55
C GLY A 64 50.61 8.64 10.02
N ASP A 65 51.76 9.03 9.46
CA ASP A 65 52.00 9.21 8.01
C ASP A 65 52.22 7.90 7.25
N VAL A 66 51.72 7.84 5.99
CA VAL A 66 52.35 7.08 4.88
C VAL A 66 52.18 7.86 3.57
N ILE A 67 53.18 7.73 2.70
CA ILE A 67 53.56 8.64 1.59
C ILE A 67 52.75 8.45 0.28
N LEU A 68 52.80 9.49 -0.57
CA LEU A 68 52.07 9.67 -1.82
C LEU A 68 52.67 8.97 -3.06
N HIS A 69 51.78 8.50 -3.93
CA HIS A 69 51.82 8.77 -5.38
C HIS A 69 50.37 9.10 -5.81
N GLY A 70 50.06 10.07 -6.67
CA GLY A 70 50.89 11.02 -7.41
C GLY A 70 50.23 11.26 -8.77
N ASP A 71 49.57 12.41 -8.98
CA ASP A 71 49.24 12.91 -10.32
C ASP A 71 48.71 14.36 -10.35
N THR A 72 49.21 15.11 -11.34
CA THR A 72 48.78 16.42 -11.90
C THR A 72 48.21 17.53 -10.98
N ILE A 73 48.98 18.61 -10.85
CA ILE A 73 48.63 19.85 -10.14
C ILE A 73 48.05 20.91 -11.10
N PRO A 74 46.84 21.46 -10.86
CA PRO A 74 46.49 22.80 -11.30
C PRO A 74 46.93 23.85 -10.26
N VAL A 75 47.45 24.98 -10.72
CA VAL A 75 48.09 26.05 -9.91
C VAL A 75 47.30 26.38 -8.63
N SER A 76 47.89 26.08 -7.47
CA SER A 76 47.25 26.32 -6.18
C SER A 76 47.42 27.77 -5.72
N LYS A 77 46.30 28.47 -5.51
CA LYS A 77 46.31 29.64 -4.61
C LYS A 77 46.65 29.12 -3.20
N LYS A 78 47.67 29.69 -2.56
CA LYS A 78 48.04 29.35 -1.18
C LYS A 78 46.89 29.72 -0.22
N TYR A 79 46.15 28.72 0.24
CA TYR A 79 45.18 28.88 1.33
C TYR A 79 45.86 28.54 2.67
N SER A 80 45.52 29.29 3.73
CA SER A 80 46.01 29.02 5.09
C SER A 80 45.57 27.64 5.60
N ASN A 81 46.46 26.96 6.33
CA ASN A 81 46.19 25.64 6.94
C ASN A 81 45.14 25.66 8.07
N SER A 82 44.68 26.84 8.49
CA SER A 82 43.57 27.03 9.43
C SER A 82 42.26 26.39 8.94
N TRP A 83 41.41 25.95 9.86
CA TRP A 83 40.07 25.41 9.59
C TRP A 83 39.26 26.32 8.64
N MET A 84 39.26 27.63 8.85
CA MET A 84 38.55 28.59 7.98
C MET A 84 39.13 28.65 6.55
N GLY A 85 40.43 28.42 6.40
CA GLY A 85 41.11 28.32 5.10
C GLY A 85 40.70 27.05 4.34
N ARG A 86 40.64 25.91 5.04
CA ARG A 86 40.14 24.63 4.48
C ARG A 86 38.67 24.71 4.08
N VAL A 87 37.82 25.36 4.89
CA VAL A 87 36.40 25.58 4.58
C VAL A 87 36.23 26.49 3.35
N ARG A 88 37.03 27.55 3.19
CA ARG A 88 37.02 28.37 1.95
C ARG A 88 37.49 27.58 0.74
N ALA A 89 38.59 26.84 0.85
CA ALA A 89 39.10 26.00 -0.24
C ALA A 89 38.07 24.94 -0.68
N TYR A 90 37.34 24.32 0.27
CA TYR A 90 36.26 23.37 0.00
C TYR A 90 35.02 24.04 -0.62
N ARG A 91 34.63 25.23 -0.15
CA ARG A 91 33.52 26.00 -0.73
C ARG A 91 33.83 26.45 -2.16
N ASP A 92 35.06 26.87 -2.42
CA ASP A 92 35.47 27.39 -3.73
C ASP A 92 35.81 26.23 -4.71
N SER A 93 36.24 25.06 -4.24
CA SER A 93 36.30 23.83 -5.06
C SER A 93 34.89 23.34 -5.45
N LEU A 94 33.91 23.42 -4.54
CA LEU A 94 32.49 23.19 -4.86
C LEU A 94 31.89 24.18 -5.86
N ARG A 95 32.54 25.32 -6.14
CA ARG A 95 32.14 26.25 -7.21
C ARG A 95 32.75 25.90 -8.58
N SER A 96 33.81 25.09 -8.64
CA SER A 96 34.42 24.64 -9.89
C SER A 96 33.53 23.63 -10.62
N LYS A 97 33.14 23.95 -11.87
CA LYS A 97 32.34 23.06 -12.72
C LYS A 97 33.05 21.72 -12.96
N GLN A 98 34.36 21.75 -13.27
CA GLN A 98 35.16 20.54 -13.50
C GLN A 98 35.34 19.69 -12.23
N TYR A 99 35.45 20.30 -11.05
CA TYR A 99 35.52 19.55 -9.79
C TYR A 99 34.18 18.93 -9.43
N ARG A 100 33.07 19.65 -9.62
CA ARG A 100 31.70 19.09 -9.48
C ARG A 100 31.51 17.91 -10.44
N ASP A 101 31.82 18.08 -11.72
CA ASP A 101 31.63 17.03 -12.73
C ASP A 101 32.53 15.81 -12.45
N SER A 102 33.78 16.01 -12.01
CA SER A 102 34.66 14.90 -11.64
C SER A 102 34.21 14.19 -10.35
N LEU A 103 33.78 14.94 -9.33
CA LEU A 103 33.36 14.38 -8.03
C LEU A 103 32.00 13.69 -8.16
N ILE A 104 31.06 14.26 -8.92
CA ILE A 104 29.82 13.57 -9.33
C ILE A 104 30.19 12.28 -10.06
N ARG A 105 31.02 12.32 -11.12
CA ARG A 105 31.39 11.12 -11.90
C ARG A 105 32.12 10.05 -11.09
N LYS A 106 32.92 10.43 -10.07
CA LYS A 106 33.62 9.51 -9.15
C LYS A 106 32.70 8.94 -8.06
N VAL A 107 31.66 9.69 -7.63
CA VAL A 107 30.70 9.30 -6.58
C VAL A 107 29.47 8.55 -7.12
N THR A 108 28.99 8.85 -8.34
CA THR A 108 27.78 8.24 -8.91
C THR A 108 28.04 6.90 -9.59
N ARG A 109 29.29 6.60 -10.00
CA ARG A 109 29.65 5.43 -10.85
C ARG A 109 28.71 5.27 -12.05
N GLN A 110 28.39 6.39 -12.72
CA GLN A 110 27.38 6.50 -13.78
C GLN A 110 27.61 5.65 -15.04
N ASN A 111 28.76 4.95 -15.13
CA ASN A 111 29.22 4.18 -16.28
C ASN A 111 29.11 2.66 -16.12
N VAL A 112 28.47 2.14 -15.07
CA VAL A 112 28.04 0.72 -15.09
C VAL A 112 26.78 0.66 -15.96
N PRO A 113 26.77 -0.02 -17.12
CA PRO A 113 25.56 -0.17 -17.90
C PRO A 113 24.51 -0.89 -17.04
N GLU A 114 23.29 -0.37 -16.96
CA GLU A 114 22.21 -1.18 -16.39
C GLU A 114 22.11 -2.46 -17.23
N PRO A 115 22.12 -3.65 -16.61
CA PRO A 115 22.08 -4.90 -17.36
C PRO A 115 20.86 -4.91 -18.28
N SER A 116 21.01 -5.45 -19.48
CA SER A 116 20.01 -5.49 -20.55
C SER A 116 18.85 -6.43 -20.19
N GLY A 117 18.07 -6.05 -19.18
CA GLY A 117 16.78 -6.64 -18.89
C GLY A 117 15.85 -6.46 -20.08
N THR A 118 15.22 -7.55 -20.49
CA THR A 118 14.24 -7.62 -21.58
C THR A 118 12.89 -6.99 -21.18
N ASP A 119 12.92 -5.78 -20.62
CA ASP A 119 11.75 -5.00 -20.15
C ASP A 119 10.73 -4.72 -21.26
N SER A 120 11.15 -4.81 -22.52
CA SER A 120 10.31 -4.60 -23.71
C SER A 120 9.52 -5.85 -24.14
N SER A 121 9.57 -6.94 -23.37
CA SER A 121 8.85 -8.19 -23.65
C SER A 121 8.11 -8.68 -22.42
N ILE A 122 6.77 -8.72 -22.52
CA ILE A 122 5.88 -9.35 -21.54
C ILE A 122 6.01 -10.87 -21.71
N ILE A 123 7.07 -11.43 -21.11
CA ILE A 123 7.35 -12.87 -21.07
C ILE A 123 6.80 -13.41 -19.76
N LYS A 124 5.92 -14.41 -19.83
CA LYS A 124 5.31 -15.00 -18.63
C LYS A 124 6.36 -15.71 -17.78
N SER A 125 6.23 -15.59 -16.47
CA SER A 125 7.27 -16.00 -15.51
C SER A 125 7.52 -17.50 -15.47
N GLU A 126 6.52 -18.32 -15.81
CA GLU A 126 6.59 -19.77 -15.92
C GLU A 126 7.31 -20.27 -17.18
N GLN A 127 7.46 -19.42 -18.22
CA GLN A 127 7.95 -19.86 -19.53
C GLN A 127 9.40 -20.39 -19.49
N TYR A 128 10.23 -19.89 -18.57
CA TYR A 128 11.59 -20.39 -18.34
C TYR A 128 11.61 -21.84 -17.81
N PHE A 129 10.61 -22.23 -17.04
CA PHE A 129 10.53 -23.55 -16.40
C PHE A 129 9.82 -24.61 -17.25
N LYS A 130 8.99 -24.20 -18.25
CA LYS A 130 8.25 -25.12 -19.12
C LYS A 130 9.08 -26.26 -19.74
N PRO A 131 10.32 -26.07 -20.22
CA PRO A 131 11.14 -27.16 -20.79
C PRO A 131 11.55 -28.26 -19.79
N PHE A 132 11.41 -28.01 -18.49
CA PHE A 132 11.80 -28.93 -17.41
C PHE A 132 10.60 -29.53 -16.67
N ALA A 133 9.38 -29.28 -17.15
CA ALA A 133 8.15 -29.73 -16.50
C ALA A 133 8.13 -31.26 -16.32
N GLY A 134 7.77 -31.71 -15.12
CA GLY A 134 7.69 -33.13 -14.77
C GLY A 134 9.02 -33.79 -14.35
N LYS A 135 10.18 -33.18 -14.62
CA LYS A 135 11.48 -33.69 -14.16
C LYS A 135 11.57 -33.70 -12.63
N VAL A 136 12.28 -34.68 -12.07
CA VAL A 136 12.45 -34.83 -10.61
C VAL A 136 13.50 -33.86 -10.10
N ILE A 137 13.17 -33.11 -9.04
CA ILE A 137 14.09 -32.22 -8.34
C ILE A 137 15.01 -33.07 -7.47
N ARG A 138 16.28 -33.22 -7.85
CA ARG A 138 17.24 -34.02 -7.08
C ARG A 138 17.79 -33.21 -5.90
N ASP A 139 18.49 -32.13 -6.20
CA ASP A 139 19.15 -31.28 -5.20
C ASP A 139 18.70 -29.82 -5.27
N ILE A 140 18.71 -29.17 -4.10
CA ILE A 140 18.35 -27.76 -3.93
C ILE A 140 19.49 -27.05 -3.20
N TYR A 141 20.19 -26.19 -3.92
CA TYR A 141 21.30 -25.38 -3.45
C TYR A 141 20.83 -23.95 -3.15
N TYR A 142 21.50 -23.28 -2.19
CA TYR A 142 21.13 -21.92 -1.76
C TYR A 142 22.32 -20.98 -1.90
N ARG A 143 22.10 -19.81 -2.52
CA ARG A 143 23.10 -18.75 -2.66
C ARG A 143 22.51 -17.42 -2.19
N ARG A 144 23.10 -16.86 -1.15
CA ARG A 144 22.74 -15.54 -0.60
C ARG A 144 23.65 -14.48 -1.22
N VAL A 145 23.07 -13.41 -1.76
CA VAL A 145 23.79 -12.29 -2.38
C VAL A 145 23.80 -11.10 -1.41
N ASN A 146 24.97 -10.54 -1.16
CA ASN A 146 25.15 -9.39 -0.26
C ASN A 146 24.23 -8.21 -0.65
N VAL A 147 23.58 -7.62 0.36
CA VAL A 147 22.65 -6.47 0.23
C VAL A 147 23.27 -5.32 -0.56
N PHE A 148 24.45 -4.84 -0.14
CA PHE A 148 25.21 -3.81 -0.84
C PHE A 148 26.20 -4.40 -1.86
N GLY A 149 25.71 -5.40 -2.60
CA GLY A 149 26.37 -5.98 -3.78
C GLY A 149 25.83 -5.41 -5.10
N PRO A 150 25.83 -6.23 -6.17
CA PRO A 150 25.34 -5.83 -7.49
C PRO A 150 23.89 -5.33 -7.49
N SER A 151 23.53 -4.49 -8.45
CA SER A 151 22.16 -3.94 -8.57
C SER A 151 21.12 -4.97 -9.02
N THR A 152 21.53 -6.16 -9.45
CA THR A 152 20.66 -7.25 -9.90
C THR A 152 21.37 -8.56 -9.63
N ILE A 153 20.65 -9.62 -9.25
CA ILE A 153 21.21 -10.96 -9.01
C ILE A 153 22.01 -11.51 -10.22
N LYS A 154 21.70 -11.02 -11.43
CA LYS A 154 22.36 -11.39 -12.69
C LYS A 154 23.79 -10.85 -12.87
N ASP A 155 24.18 -9.81 -12.15
CA ASP A 155 25.54 -9.28 -12.20
C ASP A 155 26.39 -9.99 -11.13
N THR A 156 27.38 -10.75 -11.57
CA THR A 156 28.32 -11.50 -10.71
C THR A 156 29.68 -10.81 -10.57
N THR A 157 29.87 -9.65 -11.20
CA THR A 157 31.18 -8.99 -11.37
C THR A 157 31.40 -7.81 -10.41
N PHE A 158 30.38 -7.44 -9.65
CA PHE A 158 30.41 -6.25 -8.79
C PHE A 158 31.43 -6.33 -7.66
N SER A 159 32.36 -5.36 -7.63
CA SER A 159 33.26 -5.10 -6.52
C SER A 159 33.22 -3.64 -6.08
N THR A 160 33.49 -3.41 -4.79
CA THR A 160 33.51 -2.06 -4.20
C THR A 160 34.64 -1.89 -3.18
N SER A 161 35.33 -0.76 -3.27
CA SER A 161 36.42 -0.35 -2.38
C SER A 161 35.94 0.51 -1.20
N MET A 162 34.62 0.76 -1.09
CA MET A 162 34.05 1.64 -0.06
C MET A 162 34.00 0.95 1.31
N LYS A 163 34.84 1.38 2.26
CA LYS A 163 34.88 0.85 3.64
C LYS A 163 33.49 0.88 4.33
N LEU A 164 32.68 1.90 4.09
CA LEU A 164 31.32 2.02 4.63
C LEU A 164 30.39 0.88 4.16
N VAL A 165 30.54 0.43 2.91
CA VAL A 165 29.76 -0.70 2.37
C VAL A 165 30.16 -2.02 3.02
N HIS A 166 31.46 -2.22 3.27
CA HIS A 166 31.96 -3.40 3.99
C HIS A 166 31.52 -3.40 5.46
N LEU A 167 31.47 -2.24 6.11
CA LEU A 167 30.90 -2.11 7.46
C LEU A 167 29.39 -2.42 7.49
N ALA A 168 28.62 -1.85 6.54
CA ALA A 168 27.18 -2.11 6.46
C ALA A 168 26.86 -3.59 6.19
N ASN A 169 27.59 -4.25 5.27
CA ASN A 169 27.45 -5.68 5.04
C ASN A 169 27.88 -6.54 6.24
N ARG A 170 28.73 -6.03 7.15
CA ARG A 170 29.12 -6.73 8.41
C ARG A 170 28.07 -6.58 9.51
N LEU A 171 27.30 -5.49 9.51
CA LEU A 171 26.22 -5.23 10.47
C LEU A 171 24.88 -5.87 10.05
N HIS A 172 24.79 -6.34 8.80
CA HIS A 172 23.61 -7.01 8.25
C HIS A 172 23.59 -8.50 8.60
N PHE A 173 22.43 -9.01 9.04
CA PHE A 173 22.14 -10.43 9.12
C PHE A 173 21.41 -10.89 7.85
N ASN A 174 22.13 -11.65 6.99
CA ASN A 174 21.50 -12.35 5.86
C ASN A 174 20.42 -13.31 6.40
N SER A 175 19.33 -13.48 5.66
CA SER A 175 18.32 -14.50 5.94
C SER A 175 18.95 -15.89 6.03
N GLU A 176 18.50 -16.67 7.01
CA GLU A 176 19.03 -18.01 7.19
C GLU A 176 18.46 -19.02 6.21
N GLU A 177 19.26 -20.03 5.87
CA GLU A 177 18.87 -21.03 4.86
C GLU A 177 17.56 -21.74 5.24
N TRP A 178 17.38 -22.06 6.53
CA TRP A 178 16.16 -22.69 7.01
C TRP A 178 14.91 -21.82 6.80
N VAL A 179 15.03 -20.49 6.83
CA VAL A 179 13.94 -19.56 6.54
C VAL A 179 13.57 -19.60 5.06
N ILE A 180 14.58 -19.58 4.18
CA ILE A 180 14.39 -19.65 2.73
C ILE A 180 13.80 -21.02 2.35
N ARG A 181 14.33 -22.11 2.91
CA ARG A 181 13.85 -23.49 2.74
C ARG A 181 12.39 -23.65 3.18
N GLN A 182 11.99 -23.04 4.30
CA GLN A 182 10.58 -23.03 4.76
C GLN A 182 9.63 -22.27 3.83
N MET A 183 10.13 -21.39 2.95
CA MET A 183 9.32 -20.66 1.96
C MET A 183 9.17 -21.39 0.64
N LEU A 184 9.94 -22.46 0.37
CA LEU A 184 9.79 -23.25 -0.84
C LEU A 184 8.47 -24.03 -0.82
N PHE A 185 7.81 -24.11 -1.98
CA PHE A 185 6.56 -24.87 -2.11
C PHE A 185 6.78 -26.35 -2.44
N PHE A 186 8.01 -26.66 -2.88
CA PHE A 186 8.51 -27.97 -3.29
C PHE A 186 9.70 -28.39 -2.41
N ARG A 187 10.06 -29.67 -2.48
CA ARG A 187 11.16 -30.32 -1.76
C ARG A 187 12.02 -31.14 -2.74
N GLN A 188 13.11 -31.70 -2.25
CA GLN A 188 13.85 -32.74 -2.97
C GLN A 188 12.94 -33.96 -3.19
N ASN A 189 13.06 -34.58 -4.36
CA ASN A 189 12.24 -35.66 -4.92
C ASN A 189 10.81 -35.27 -5.36
N ASP A 190 10.40 -34.00 -5.27
CA ASP A 190 9.17 -33.54 -5.92
C ASP A 190 9.37 -33.38 -7.44
N THR A 191 8.28 -33.41 -8.22
CA THR A 191 8.31 -33.13 -9.66
C THR A 191 8.21 -31.63 -9.95
N LEU A 192 8.96 -31.15 -10.93
CA LEU A 192 9.01 -29.74 -11.28
C LEU A 192 7.71 -29.28 -11.96
N ASN A 193 6.97 -28.39 -11.28
CA ASN A 193 5.82 -27.67 -11.82
C ASN A 193 6.22 -26.22 -12.20
N PRO A 194 6.18 -25.82 -13.49
CA PRO A 194 6.56 -24.48 -13.93
C PRO A 194 5.81 -23.32 -13.26
N TYR A 195 4.53 -23.53 -12.94
CA TYR A 195 3.70 -22.53 -12.27
C TYR A 195 4.09 -22.37 -10.80
N GLU A 196 4.34 -23.48 -10.13
CA GLU A 196 4.79 -23.50 -8.73
C GLU A 196 6.16 -22.81 -8.56
N MET A 197 7.11 -23.07 -9.47
CA MET A 197 8.41 -22.39 -9.48
C MET A 197 8.26 -20.86 -9.65
N SER A 198 7.40 -20.44 -10.58
CA SER A 198 7.10 -19.03 -10.82
C SER A 198 6.41 -18.34 -9.63
N ASP A 199 5.39 -19.00 -9.06
CA ASP A 199 4.67 -18.54 -7.88
C ASP A 199 5.60 -18.46 -6.66
N ASN A 200 6.54 -19.39 -6.52
CA ASN A 200 7.48 -19.43 -5.41
C ASN A 200 8.50 -18.30 -5.45
N GLU A 201 9.07 -18.01 -6.63
CA GLU A 201 9.89 -16.80 -6.83
C GLU A 201 9.15 -15.51 -6.39
N ARG A 202 7.88 -15.37 -6.81
CA ARG A 202 7.03 -14.23 -6.45
C ARG A 202 6.77 -14.18 -4.94
N TYR A 203 6.46 -15.33 -4.33
CA TYR A 203 6.19 -15.43 -2.90
C TYR A 203 7.40 -15.02 -2.05
N ILE A 204 8.60 -15.49 -2.41
CA ILE A 204 9.85 -15.10 -1.73
C ILE A 204 10.10 -13.58 -1.91
N ARG A 205 9.97 -13.03 -3.12
CA ARG A 205 10.07 -11.56 -3.38
C ARG A 205 8.99 -10.71 -2.68
N SER A 206 7.89 -11.32 -2.23
CA SER A 206 6.83 -10.62 -1.50
C SER A 206 7.12 -10.41 -0.02
N ARG A 207 8.16 -11.08 0.52
CA ARG A 207 8.57 -10.93 1.92
C ARG A 207 9.29 -9.59 2.12
N PRO A 208 9.09 -8.88 3.24
CA PRO A 208 9.59 -7.51 3.41
C PRO A 208 11.12 -7.39 3.39
N PHE A 209 11.82 -8.45 3.80
CA PHE A 209 13.28 -8.51 3.89
C PHE A 209 13.98 -9.03 2.62
N ILE A 210 13.25 -9.44 1.59
CA ILE A 210 13.83 -9.91 0.32
C ILE A 210 13.67 -8.84 -0.76
N GLN A 211 14.80 -8.48 -1.40
CA GLN A 211 14.84 -7.53 -2.52
C GLN A 211 14.54 -8.22 -3.86
N ASP A 212 15.19 -9.35 -4.11
CA ASP A 212 15.03 -10.16 -5.32
C ASP A 212 15.26 -11.64 -4.98
N ALA A 213 14.62 -12.53 -5.75
CA ALA A 213 14.79 -13.97 -5.60
C ALA A 213 14.67 -14.64 -6.98
N ARG A 214 15.46 -15.68 -7.23
CA ARG A 214 15.50 -16.43 -8.49
C ARG A 214 15.67 -17.92 -8.24
N LEU A 215 15.01 -18.72 -9.06
CA LEU A 215 15.26 -20.16 -9.16
C LEU A 215 15.94 -20.43 -10.50
N TYR A 216 17.15 -20.97 -10.46
CA TYR A 216 17.90 -21.37 -11.65
C TYR A 216 17.99 -22.89 -11.73
N ILE A 217 17.80 -23.43 -12.94
CA ILE A 217 18.20 -24.81 -13.25
C ILE A 217 19.70 -24.79 -13.53
N ILE A 218 20.50 -25.48 -12.71
CA ILE A 218 21.97 -25.43 -12.82
C ILE A 218 22.60 -26.72 -13.33
N ASN A 219 21.89 -27.85 -13.25
CA ASN A 219 22.41 -29.14 -13.68
C ASN A 219 21.26 -30.01 -14.19
N THR A 220 21.48 -30.61 -15.35
CA THR A 220 20.74 -31.76 -15.88
C THR A 220 21.77 -32.87 -16.05
N GLY A 221 22.23 -33.43 -14.92
CA GLY A 221 23.26 -34.47 -14.89
C GLY A 221 22.88 -35.70 -15.72
N ALA A 222 23.74 -36.72 -15.78
CA ALA A 222 23.68 -37.83 -16.75
C ALA A 222 22.35 -38.63 -16.89
N SER A 223 21.34 -38.39 -16.07
CA SER A 223 19.95 -38.83 -16.28
C SER A 223 19.10 -37.64 -16.76
N GLU A 224 18.50 -37.77 -17.96
CA GLU A 224 17.65 -36.73 -18.55
C GLU A 224 16.42 -36.36 -17.69
N ASP A 225 15.98 -37.25 -16.80
CA ASP A 225 14.74 -37.13 -16.03
C ASP A 225 14.83 -36.27 -14.77
N SER A 226 16.02 -35.75 -14.43
CA SER A 226 16.26 -35.04 -13.17
C SER A 226 16.95 -33.68 -13.33
N VAL A 227 16.69 -32.77 -12.38
CA VAL A 227 17.22 -31.41 -12.35
C VAL A 227 17.71 -31.01 -10.97
N ASP A 228 18.78 -30.21 -10.93
CA ASP A 228 19.25 -29.55 -9.70
C ASP A 228 18.88 -28.06 -9.74
N LEU A 229 18.35 -27.56 -8.63
CA LEU A 229 17.88 -26.19 -8.47
C LEU A 229 18.86 -25.35 -7.64
N LEU A 230 19.09 -24.11 -8.07
CA LEU A 230 19.79 -23.09 -7.30
C LEU A 230 18.81 -21.96 -6.93
N VAL A 231 18.51 -21.85 -5.65
CA VAL A 231 17.77 -20.74 -5.06
C VAL A 231 18.74 -19.60 -4.78
N VAL A 232 18.58 -18.47 -5.48
CA VAL A 232 19.38 -17.27 -5.25
C VAL A 232 18.52 -16.18 -4.66
N THR A 233 18.83 -15.72 -3.45
CA THR A 233 18.16 -14.59 -2.81
C THR A 233 19.11 -13.39 -2.69
N LYS A 234 18.53 -12.19 -2.71
CA LYS A 234 19.20 -10.97 -2.31
C LYS A 234 18.30 -10.23 -1.33
N ASP A 235 18.86 -9.88 -0.18
CA ASP A 235 18.10 -9.33 0.93
C ASP A 235 18.08 -7.79 0.88
N VAL A 236 17.20 -7.19 1.67
CA VAL A 236 17.16 -5.76 1.97
C VAL A 236 17.86 -5.54 3.31
N PHE A 237 18.53 -4.39 3.49
CA PHE A 237 19.04 -4.00 4.80
C PHE A 237 17.87 -3.88 5.78
N GLU A 238 17.92 -4.68 6.83
CA GLU A 238 16.78 -5.00 7.70
C GLU A 238 16.40 -3.85 8.62
N TYR A 239 17.35 -2.98 8.96
CA TYR A 239 17.14 -1.84 9.85
C TYR A 239 16.44 -0.68 9.14
N GLY A 240 15.23 -0.36 9.59
CA GLY A 240 14.43 0.80 9.18
C GLY A 240 14.40 1.90 10.25
N PHE A 241 14.20 3.15 9.82
CA PHE A 241 14.03 4.30 10.70
C PHE A 241 12.90 5.20 10.18
N ASP A 242 12.03 5.63 11.08
CA ASP A 242 10.96 6.60 10.88
C ASP A 242 11.21 7.91 11.62
N LEU A 243 10.81 9.00 10.99
CA LEU A 243 10.64 10.33 11.54
C LEU A 243 9.42 10.94 10.84
N SER A 244 8.24 10.45 11.20
CA SER A 244 6.95 10.88 10.63
C SER A 244 6.51 12.28 11.10
N SER A 245 7.12 12.83 12.16
CA SER A 245 6.91 14.22 12.55
C SER A 245 8.18 14.80 13.20
N LEU A 246 8.56 16.00 12.79
CA LEU A 246 9.56 16.83 13.46
C LEU A 246 9.10 18.29 13.39
N SER A 247 8.83 18.89 14.54
CA SER A 247 8.53 20.31 14.70
C SER A 247 9.28 20.87 15.92
N THR A 248 9.20 22.17 16.15
CA THR A 248 9.74 22.83 17.36
C THR A 248 9.08 22.35 18.65
N THR A 249 7.88 21.75 18.57
CA THR A 249 7.03 21.38 19.71
C THR A 249 6.74 19.87 19.78
N GLY A 250 7.33 19.06 18.91
CA GLY A 250 7.13 17.62 18.93
C GLY A 250 7.95 16.81 17.91
N ILE A 251 8.13 15.54 18.22
CA ILE A 251 8.82 14.54 17.42
C ILE A 251 8.01 13.24 17.41
N ARG A 252 7.97 12.54 16.27
CA ARG A 252 7.47 11.16 16.17
C ARG A 252 8.44 10.36 15.33
N ALA A 253 9.01 9.33 15.94
CA ALA A 253 10.03 8.48 15.34
C ALA A 253 9.80 7.00 15.68
N SER A 254 10.31 6.10 14.85
CA SER A 254 10.34 4.68 15.15
C SER A 254 11.57 4.01 14.55
N VAL A 255 11.99 2.89 15.14
CA VAL A 255 13.08 2.05 14.63
C VAL A 255 12.48 0.68 14.37
N SER A 256 12.82 0.08 13.23
CA SER A 256 12.45 -1.30 12.93
C SER A 256 13.66 -2.14 12.55
N ASN A 257 13.54 -3.44 12.74
CA ASN A 257 14.35 -4.46 12.09
C ASN A 257 13.37 -5.47 11.49
N ASP A 258 13.33 -5.62 10.17
CA ASP A 258 12.37 -6.49 9.48
C ASP A 258 12.87 -7.95 9.30
N ASN A 259 14.09 -8.29 9.73
CA ASN A 259 14.71 -9.62 9.60
C ASN A 259 15.64 -9.98 10.77
N LEU A 260 15.17 -9.83 12.01
CA LEU A 260 15.96 -10.00 13.22
C LEU A 260 16.65 -11.37 13.24
N PHE A 261 17.98 -11.37 13.36
CA PHE A 261 18.85 -12.55 13.30
C PHE A 261 18.69 -13.41 12.03
N GLY A 262 18.32 -12.81 10.89
CA GLY A 262 18.07 -13.53 9.63
C GLY A 262 16.84 -14.45 9.67
N ALA A 263 16.04 -14.40 10.74
CA ALA A 263 15.03 -15.40 11.07
C ALA A 263 13.63 -15.09 10.50
N GLY A 264 13.47 -14.10 9.62
CA GLY A 264 12.17 -13.63 9.12
C GLY A 264 11.27 -13.03 10.22
N GLN A 265 11.89 -12.49 11.27
CA GLN A 265 11.25 -11.83 12.41
C GLN A 265 11.34 -10.31 12.25
N GLY A 266 10.22 -9.62 12.40
CA GLY A 266 10.17 -8.16 12.41
C GLY A 266 9.91 -7.63 13.81
N VAL A 267 10.69 -6.65 14.25
CA VAL A 267 10.47 -5.87 15.49
C VAL A 267 10.43 -4.39 15.12
N MET A 268 9.48 -3.65 15.67
CA MET A 268 9.38 -2.21 15.52
C MET A 268 9.03 -1.57 16.86
N VAL A 269 9.76 -0.51 17.24
CA VAL A 269 9.51 0.30 18.43
C VAL A 269 9.37 1.76 18.00
N GLY A 270 8.28 2.40 18.40
CA GLY A 270 7.97 3.80 18.09
C GLY A 270 7.76 4.64 19.33
N ILE A 271 8.10 5.92 19.22
CA ILE A 271 7.88 6.94 20.23
C ILE A 271 7.34 8.21 19.55
N SER A 272 6.38 8.87 20.19
CA SER A 272 6.08 10.27 19.93
C SER A 272 6.16 11.07 21.20
N TRP A 273 6.72 12.28 21.10
CA TRP A 273 6.61 13.30 22.12
C TRP A 273 6.05 14.57 21.50
N ARG A 274 5.08 15.21 22.13
CA ARG A 274 4.62 16.56 21.76
C ARG A 274 4.15 17.31 22.99
N GLU A 275 4.61 18.55 23.13
CA GLU A 275 4.41 19.38 24.32
C GLU A 275 2.93 19.60 24.70
N ASN A 276 2.08 19.81 23.68
CA ASN A 276 0.65 20.12 23.87
C ASN A 276 -0.27 18.89 23.92
N ASP A 277 0.27 17.68 23.77
CA ASP A 277 -0.51 16.44 23.74
C ASP A 277 -0.66 15.84 25.17
N ASN A 278 -1.67 15.00 25.40
CA ASN A 278 -1.98 14.41 26.71
C ASN A 278 -2.40 12.93 26.62
N PRO A 279 -1.52 11.97 26.98
CA PRO A 279 -0.17 12.17 27.49
C PRO A 279 0.76 12.81 26.43
N PRO A 280 1.76 13.62 26.84
CA PRO A 280 2.73 14.20 25.92
C PRO A 280 3.57 13.13 25.21
N LEU A 281 3.74 11.97 25.84
CA LEU A 281 4.49 10.82 25.32
C LEU A 281 3.52 9.71 24.90
N GLY A 282 3.69 9.24 23.67
CA GLY A 282 3.03 8.05 23.12
C GLY A 282 4.06 7.03 22.64
N SER A 283 3.68 5.76 22.59
CA SER A 283 4.58 4.66 22.23
C SER A 283 3.91 3.61 21.36
N GLN A 284 4.75 2.80 20.70
CA GLN A 284 4.33 1.65 19.90
C GLN A 284 5.36 0.54 20.05
N ALA A 285 4.89 -0.70 20.13
CA ALA A 285 5.70 -1.89 19.92
C ALA A 285 4.95 -2.87 19.02
N ARG A 286 5.62 -3.38 17.99
CA ARG A 286 5.10 -4.41 17.06
C ARG A 286 6.12 -5.50 16.89
N TYR A 287 5.66 -6.75 16.95
CA TYR A 287 6.40 -7.93 16.53
C TYR A 287 5.65 -8.62 15.38
N THR A 288 6.38 -9.16 14.42
CA THR A 288 5.84 -9.93 13.30
C THR A 288 6.70 -11.15 13.02
N LYS A 289 6.09 -12.32 12.77
CA LYS A 289 6.81 -13.51 12.29
C LYS A 289 6.27 -13.89 10.92
N THR A 290 7.14 -13.84 9.91
CA THR A 290 6.83 -14.30 8.56
C THR A 290 6.89 -15.82 8.51
N ASN A 291 5.93 -16.46 7.83
CA ASN A 291 5.91 -17.90 7.56
C ASN A 291 6.19 -18.78 8.80
N LEU A 292 5.33 -18.66 9.82
CA LEU A 292 5.42 -19.40 11.08
C LEU A 292 5.52 -20.92 10.82
N LEU A 293 6.65 -21.52 11.19
CA LEU A 293 6.93 -22.95 11.08
C LEU A 293 6.76 -23.55 9.66
N GLY A 294 6.92 -22.75 8.60
CA GLY A 294 6.73 -23.22 7.22
C GLY A 294 5.27 -23.48 6.82
N THR A 295 4.29 -22.97 7.59
CA THR A 295 2.85 -23.17 7.33
C THR A 295 2.26 -22.17 6.32
N PHE A 296 3.06 -21.19 5.89
CA PHE A 296 2.69 -19.99 5.12
C PHE A 296 1.73 -19.04 5.87
N ILE A 297 1.69 -19.14 7.20
CA ILE A 297 0.97 -18.25 8.11
C ILE A 297 1.92 -17.11 8.53
N ASP A 298 1.53 -15.86 8.31
CA ASP A 298 2.20 -14.68 8.88
C ASP A 298 1.51 -14.31 10.21
N PHE A 299 2.29 -14.09 11.27
CA PHE A 299 1.82 -13.62 12.58
C PHE A 299 2.21 -12.14 12.79
N SER A 300 1.35 -11.37 13.43
CA SER A 300 1.65 -10.04 13.92
C SER A 300 0.95 -9.76 15.25
N GLY A 301 1.64 -9.06 16.15
CA GLY A 301 1.07 -8.63 17.42
C GLY A 301 1.74 -7.34 17.89
N GLY A 302 1.01 -6.52 18.64
CA GLY A 302 1.58 -5.28 19.15
C GLY A 302 0.58 -4.41 19.89
N TYR A 303 1.09 -3.25 20.29
CA TYR A 303 0.30 -2.14 20.80
C TYR A 303 0.77 -0.82 20.19
N THR A 304 -0.11 0.17 20.14
CA THR A 304 0.21 1.55 19.74
C THR A 304 -0.69 2.53 20.47
N THR A 305 -0.15 3.69 20.84
CA THR A 305 -0.91 4.88 21.23
C THR A 305 -0.72 6.03 20.24
N LEU A 306 -0.10 5.75 19.08
CA LEU A 306 0.27 6.75 18.08
C LEU A 306 -0.89 7.08 17.12
N SER A 307 -2.05 6.42 17.26
CA SER A 307 -3.21 6.54 16.38
C SER A 307 -2.86 6.29 14.90
N ASN A 308 -1.99 5.30 14.64
CA ASN A 308 -1.44 4.94 13.32
C ASN A 308 -1.98 3.61 12.75
N ILE A 309 -3.06 3.12 13.33
CA ILE A 309 -3.92 2.04 12.82
C ILE A 309 -5.29 2.66 12.57
N ASN A 310 -6.10 2.12 11.66
CA ASN A 310 -7.44 2.64 11.33
C ASN A 310 -8.27 2.83 12.60
N THR A 311 -8.56 4.09 12.92
CA THR A 311 -9.39 4.49 14.06
C THR A 311 -10.87 4.32 13.76
N LEU A 312 -11.69 4.24 14.81
CA LEU A 312 -13.15 4.37 14.68
C LEU A 312 -13.56 5.80 14.35
N ASP A 313 -12.92 6.80 14.98
CA ASP A 313 -13.24 8.22 14.83
C ASP A 313 -11.97 9.05 14.65
N SER A 314 -11.77 9.57 13.44
CA SER A 314 -10.67 10.45 13.06
C SER A 314 -10.57 11.77 13.87
N GLY A 315 -11.63 12.15 14.58
CA GLY A 315 -11.65 13.31 15.49
C GLY A 315 -11.07 13.05 16.89
N THR A 316 -10.69 11.80 17.17
CA THR A 316 -10.24 11.30 18.47
C THR A 316 -9.00 10.40 18.28
N TYR A 317 -8.02 10.50 19.18
CA TYR A 317 -6.84 9.62 19.14
C TYR A 317 -7.16 8.30 19.83
N GLU A 318 -6.64 7.19 19.31
CA GLU A 318 -6.92 5.87 19.88
C GLU A 318 -5.63 5.11 20.24
N GLY A 319 -5.73 4.37 21.34
CA GLY A 319 -4.79 3.33 21.70
C GLY A 319 -5.35 1.96 21.34
N THR A 320 -4.51 1.11 20.77
CA THR A 320 -4.88 -0.21 20.25
C THR A 320 -3.90 -1.27 20.75
N TYR A 321 -4.44 -2.37 21.27
CA TYR A 321 -3.74 -3.66 21.38
C TYR A 321 -4.29 -4.58 20.30
N TYR A 322 -3.43 -5.32 19.58
CA TYR A 322 -3.89 -6.21 18.51
C TYR A 322 -3.05 -7.48 18.37
N LEU A 323 -3.71 -8.53 17.87
CA LEU A 323 -3.14 -9.80 17.47
C LEU A 323 -3.79 -10.22 16.15
N ALA A 324 -2.98 -10.49 15.13
CA ALA A 324 -3.45 -10.93 13.83
C ALA A 324 -2.59 -12.05 13.24
N VAL A 325 -3.29 -13.00 12.60
CA VAL A 325 -2.76 -14.20 11.94
C VAL A 325 -3.35 -14.20 10.53
N ASP A 326 -2.51 -14.28 9.50
CA ASP A 326 -2.95 -14.25 8.10
C ASP A 326 -2.30 -15.38 7.29
N ARG A 327 -3.11 -16.12 6.53
CA ARG A 327 -2.67 -17.16 5.60
C ARG A 327 -3.17 -16.79 4.20
N PRO A 328 -2.39 -15.98 3.44
CA PRO A 328 -2.80 -15.52 2.13
C PRO A 328 -2.78 -16.67 1.11
N LEU A 329 -3.31 -16.43 -0.09
CA LEU A 329 -3.16 -17.37 -1.22
C LEU A 329 -1.70 -17.36 -1.73
N TYR A 330 -0.80 -18.02 -1.01
CA TYR A 330 0.64 -18.02 -1.27
C TYR A 330 1.02 -18.64 -2.63
N LYS A 331 0.30 -19.69 -3.05
CA LYS A 331 0.33 -20.24 -4.41
C LYS A 331 -1.08 -20.43 -4.96
N SER A 332 -1.24 -20.32 -6.28
CA SER A 332 -2.53 -20.46 -6.99
C SER A 332 -3.33 -21.72 -6.61
N GLU A 333 -2.64 -22.81 -6.27
CA GLU A 333 -3.20 -24.12 -5.92
C GLU A 333 -3.48 -24.32 -4.41
N ALA A 334 -3.17 -23.35 -3.54
CA ALA A 334 -3.31 -23.52 -2.10
C ALA A 334 -4.76 -23.87 -1.72
N LYS A 335 -4.97 -24.97 -0.97
CA LYS A 335 -6.31 -25.47 -0.59
C LYS A 335 -7.04 -24.53 0.37
N TRP A 336 -6.34 -24.13 1.43
CA TRP A 336 -6.88 -23.37 2.55
C TRP A 336 -6.24 -21.99 2.62
N ILE A 337 -7.05 -21.01 2.96
CA ILE A 337 -6.68 -19.62 3.21
C ILE A 337 -7.55 -19.08 4.34
N GLY A 338 -7.14 -17.99 4.96
CA GLY A 338 -7.91 -17.38 6.03
C GLY A 338 -7.07 -16.49 6.91
N GLY A 339 -7.73 -15.87 7.88
CA GLY A 339 -7.06 -15.05 8.87
C GLY A 339 -7.95 -14.81 10.09
N PHE A 340 -7.28 -14.43 11.16
CA PHE A 340 -7.85 -14.08 12.45
C PHE A 340 -7.26 -12.74 12.85
N ASN A 341 -8.09 -11.80 13.29
CA ASN A 341 -7.66 -10.52 13.83
C ASN A 341 -8.52 -10.20 15.06
N PHE A 342 -7.86 -9.90 16.16
CA PHE A 342 -8.48 -9.40 17.37
C PHE A 342 -7.79 -8.11 17.78
N SER A 343 -8.57 -7.07 18.08
CA SER A 343 -8.04 -5.85 18.68
C SER A 343 -8.93 -5.31 19.79
N SER A 344 -8.31 -4.69 20.78
CA SER A 344 -8.96 -3.93 21.84
C SER A 344 -8.50 -2.48 21.75
N ASN A 345 -9.47 -1.56 21.65
CA ASN A 345 -9.25 -0.17 21.29
C ASN A 345 -9.92 0.74 22.33
N TYR A 346 -9.27 1.85 22.64
CA TYR A 346 -9.74 2.86 23.59
C TYR A 346 -9.37 4.25 23.11
N SER A 347 -10.27 5.22 23.34
CA SER A 347 -10.02 6.63 23.07
C SER A 347 -8.96 7.22 24.03
N ILE A 348 -8.25 8.24 23.56
CA ILE A 348 -7.23 8.99 24.30
C ILE A 348 -7.58 10.48 24.23
N ASN A 349 -7.69 11.13 25.39
CA ASN A 349 -8.00 12.57 25.49
C ASN A 349 -6.76 13.45 25.22
N MET A 350 -6.23 13.36 23.99
CA MET A 350 -4.95 13.97 23.61
C MET A 350 -4.92 15.49 23.75
N PHE A 351 -6.07 16.17 23.67
CA PHE A 351 -6.16 17.63 23.73
C PHE A 351 -6.70 18.17 25.07
N LYS A 352 -6.73 17.35 26.13
CA LYS A 352 -7.32 17.71 27.45
C LYS A 352 -8.72 18.35 27.32
N ARG A 353 -9.54 17.85 26.39
CA ARG A 353 -10.92 18.31 26.22
C ARG A 353 -11.68 18.05 27.52
N SER A 354 -12.58 18.96 27.91
CA SER A 354 -13.51 18.72 29.02
C SER A 354 -14.32 17.44 28.77
N ASP A 355 -14.81 16.79 29.83
CA ASP A 355 -15.59 15.55 29.68
C ASP A 355 -16.81 15.74 28.76
N SER A 356 -17.43 16.91 28.76
CA SER A 356 -18.51 17.29 27.83
C SER A 356 -18.13 17.25 26.34
N LEU A 357 -16.84 17.30 26.00
CA LEU A 357 -16.29 17.31 24.64
C LEU A 357 -15.40 16.09 24.33
N TYR A 358 -14.90 15.39 25.35
CA TYR A 358 -14.08 14.19 25.19
C TYR A 358 -14.94 12.94 24.97
N ARG A 359 -14.75 12.30 23.82
CA ARG A 359 -15.49 11.11 23.40
C ARG A 359 -14.85 9.88 24.04
N ASP A 360 -15.26 9.54 25.27
CA ASP A 360 -14.72 8.37 25.97
C ASP A 360 -15.42 7.09 25.50
N TYR A 361 -14.71 6.24 24.76
CA TYR A 361 -15.23 4.98 24.23
C TYR A 361 -14.17 3.88 24.24
N ARG A 362 -14.66 2.64 24.33
CA ARG A 362 -13.84 1.42 24.27
C ARG A 362 -14.57 0.35 23.49
N TYR A 363 -13.87 -0.31 22.58
CA TYR A 363 -14.45 -1.36 21.76
C TYR A 363 -13.42 -2.43 21.39
N ASN A 364 -13.94 -3.64 21.19
CA ASN A 364 -13.17 -4.77 20.68
C ASN A 364 -13.62 -5.08 19.26
N ILE A 365 -12.68 -5.43 18.38
CA ILE A 365 -12.96 -6.03 17.07
C ILE A 365 -12.55 -7.49 17.14
N LEU A 366 -13.46 -8.38 16.74
CA LEU A 366 -13.17 -9.75 16.35
C LEU A 366 -13.46 -9.87 14.85
N ASP A 367 -12.49 -10.35 14.09
CA ASP A 367 -12.58 -10.55 12.65
C ASP A 367 -11.94 -11.89 12.28
N VAL A 368 -12.76 -12.82 11.80
CA VAL A 368 -12.34 -14.18 11.47
C VAL A 368 -12.84 -14.51 10.08
N TRP A 369 -11.94 -14.89 9.19
CA TRP A 369 -12.27 -15.29 7.83
C TRP A 369 -11.51 -16.54 7.40
N GLY A 370 -12.10 -17.30 6.49
CA GLY A 370 -11.53 -18.54 5.99
C GLY A 370 -12.05 -18.85 4.59
N GLY A 371 -11.34 -19.69 3.87
CA GLY A 371 -11.72 -20.05 2.51
C GLY A 371 -11.10 -21.36 2.02
N PHE A 372 -11.83 -22.00 1.11
CA PHE A 372 -11.42 -23.22 0.43
C PHE A 372 -11.38 -23.01 -1.08
N ASN A 373 -10.24 -23.31 -1.69
CA ASN A 373 -10.02 -23.25 -3.14
C ASN A 373 -10.43 -24.60 -3.76
N PHE A 374 -11.65 -24.63 -4.29
CA PHE A 374 -12.37 -25.84 -4.70
C PHE A 374 -11.97 -26.31 -6.11
N LEU A 375 -12.15 -25.47 -7.13
CA LEU A 375 -11.60 -25.74 -8.47
C LEU A 375 -10.23 -25.12 -8.58
N LYS A 376 -9.31 -25.87 -9.20
CA LYS A 376 -7.93 -25.45 -9.41
C LYS A 376 -7.55 -25.57 -10.87
N GLN A 377 -6.64 -24.72 -11.31
CA GLN A 377 -5.89 -24.90 -12.54
C GLN A 377 -5.19 -26.27 -12.49
N ASP A 378 -5.14 -26.94 -13.64
CA ASP A 378 -4.66 -28.32 -13.74
C ASP A 378 -3.13 -28.37 -13.76
N ASN A 379 -2.54 -28.78 -12.63
CA ASN A 379 -1.10 -28.95 -12.44
C ASN A 379 -0.42 -29.82 -13.54
N ARG A 380 -1.15 -30.73 -14.17
CA ARG A 380 -0.60 -31.70 -15.13
C ARG A 380 -0.58 -31.19 -16.57
N ASN A 381 -1.33 -30.14 -16.87
CA ASN A 381 -1.39 -29.56 -18.21
C ASN A 381 -0.98 -28.08 -18.17
N PRO A 382 0.29 -27.75 -18.52
CA PRO A 382 0.80 -26.38 -18.49
C PRO A 382 0.14 -25.40 -19.47
N ASP A 383 -0.81 -25.83 -20.29
CA ASP A 383 -1.60 -24.96 -21.18
C ASP A 383 -3.09 -24.92 -20.81
N SER A 384 -3.47 -25.55 -19.67
CA SER A 384 -4.81 -25.53 -19.12
C SER A 384 -5.30 -24.10 -18.86
N ARG A 385 -6.44 -23.75 -19.48
CA ARG A 385 -7.05 -22.42 -19.38
C ARG A 385 -8.11 -22.29 -18.28
N LYS A 386 -8.34 -23.35 -17.49
CA LYS A 386 -9.38 -23.41 -16.46
C LYS A 386 -9.11 -22.39 -15.33
N PRO A 387 -10.09 -21.58 -14.91
CA PRO A 387 -9.93 -20.70 -13.76
C PRO A 387 -10.02 -21.50 -12.45
N ASN A 388 -9.49 -20.90 -11.39
CA ASN A 388 -9.75 -21.33 -10.02
C ASN A 388 -11.16 -20.90 -9.59
N LEU A 389 -11.70 -21.59 -8.59
CA LEU A 389 -12.94 -21.21 -7.88
C LEU A 389 -12.75 -21.45 -6.38
N ALA A 390 -12.83 -20.38 -5.60
CA ALA A 390 -12.75 -20.43 -4.15
C ALA A 390 -14.06 -19.97 -3.49
N PHE A 391 -14.42 -20.62 -2.38
CA PHE A 391 -15.53 -20.22 -1.52
C PHE A 391 -14.99 -19.75 -0.17
N LEU A 392 -15.45 -18.59 0.27
CA LEU A 392 -14.94 -17.86 1.42
C LEU A 392 -16.08 -17.51 2.38
N PHE A 393 -15.73 -17.40 3.65
CA PHE A 393 -16.61 -16.94 4.72
C PHE A 393 -15.86 -15.93 5.61
N ARG A 394 -16.57 -14.92 6.11
CA ARG A 394 -16.08 -13.99 7.14
C ARG A 394 -17.16 -13.72 8.18
N HIS A 395 -16.75 -13.73 9.44
CA HIS A 395 -17.47 -13.15 10.55
C HIS A 395 -16.69 -11.94 11.08
N PHE A 396 -17.34 -10.78 11.09
CA PHE A 396 -16.83 -9.55 11.70
C PHE A 396 -17.76 -9.09 12.82
N ASN A 397 -17.20 -8.61 13.92
CA ASN A 397 -17.94 -8.19 15.10
C ASN A 397 -17.18 -7.10 15.86
N LEU A 398 -17.61 -5.85 15.69
CA LEU A 398 -17.18 -4.69 16.47
C LEU A 398 -18.17 -4.49 17.62
N MET A 399 -17.67 -4.59 18.86
CA MET A 399 -18.46 -4.53 20.09
C MET A 399 -17.94 -3.44 21.01
N PHE A 400 -18.77 -2.45 21.34
CA PHE A 400 -18.45 -1.46 22.36
C PHE A 400 -18.61 -2.06 23.76
N THR A 401 -17.57 -1.93 24.57
CA THR A 401 -17.62 -2.16 26.02
C THR A 401 -17.96 -0.86 26.76
N GLN A 402 -17.64 0.29 26.18
CA GLN A 402 -17.99 1.62 26.67
C GLN A 402 -18.29 2.54 25.48
N ARG A 403 -19.32 3.39 25.60
CA ARG A 403 -19.72 4.38 24.58
C ARG A 403 -19.62 5.80 25.15
N PRO A 404 -19.48 6.84 24.31
CA PRO A 404 -19.49 8.21 24.78
C PRO A 404 -20.80 8.53 25.49
N PHE A 405 -20.73 9.20 26.63
CA PHE A 405 -21.90 9.45 27.48
C PHE A 405 -22.79 10.59 26.95
N GLN A 406 -22.24 11.46 26.08
CA GLN A 406 -22.91 12.64 25.57
C GLN A 406 -24.08 12.26 24.64
N GLU A 407 -25.23 12.91 24.82
CA GLU A 407 -26.48 12.56 24.12
C GLU A 407 -26.35 12.57 22.59
N ILE A 408 -25.60 13.53 22.05
CA ILE A 408 -25.33 13.66 20.61
C ILE A 408 -24.71 12.41 19.97
N TYR A 409 -23.95 11.62 20.74
CA TYR A 409 -23.26 10.43 20.25
C TYR A 409 -24.06 9.13 20.46
N LYS A 410 -25.13 9.14 21.27
CA LYS A 410 -25.99 7.96 21.48
C LYS A 410 -26.77 7.55 20.21
N LEU A 411 -27.05 8.52 19.34
CA LEU A 411 -27.76 8.32 18.07
C LEU A 411 -26.84 8.15 16.85
N ASP A 412 -25.55 8.44 17.01
CA ASP A 412 -24.53 8.34 15.95
C ASP A 412 -24.28 6.85 15.59
N PRO A 413 -24.36 6.45 14.31
CA PRO A 413 -24.03 5.10 13.88
C PRO A 413 -22.60 4.66 14.23
N VAL A 414 -21.64 5.60 14.33
CA VAL A 414 -20.21 5.32 14.60
C VAL A 414 -20.05 4.59 15.95
N TYR A 415 -20.69 5.07 17.01
CA TYR A 415 -20.54 4.51 18.37
C TYR A 415 -21.50 3.34 18.65
N ASN A 416 -21.80 2.54 17.63
CA ASN A 416 -22.75 1.43 17.72
C ASN A 416 -22.14 0.10 17.28
N ASN A 417 -22.57 -0.99 17.94
CA ASN A 417 -22.06 -2.32 17.63
C ASN A 417 -22.39 -2.67 16.17
N HIS A 418 -21.40 -3.16 15.45
CA HIS A 418 -21.52 -3.52 14.04
C HIS A 418 -21.02 -4.95 13.85
N ARG A 419 -21.92 -5.84 13.42
CA ARG A 419 -21.63 -7.25 13.17
C ARG A 419 -22.02 -7.58 11.74
N PHE A 420 -21.23 -8.39 11.04
CA PHE A 420 -21.66 -8.94 9.77
C PHE A 420 -21.13 -10.36 9.54
N TYR A 421 -21.81 -11.03 8.62
CA TYR A 421 -21.46 -12.35 8.11
C TYR A 421 -21.49 -12.27 6.59
N LEU A 422 -20.40 -12.65 5.94
CA LEU A 422 -20.25 -12.60 4.49
C LEU A 422 -19.80 -13.95 3.94
N TRP A 423 -20.45 -14.36 2.87
CA TRP A 423 -20.08 -15.48 2.00
C TRP A 423 -19.61 -14.90 0.68
N GLN A 424 -18.54 -15.45 0.09
CA GLN A 424 -18.06 -14.99 -1.21
C GLN A 424 -17.63 -16.18 -2.07
N ALA A 425 -18.11 -16.22 -3.30
CA ALA A 425 -17.57 -17.07 -4.36
C ALA A 425 -16.64 -16.22 -5.22
N VAL A 426 -15.39 -16.65 -5.39
CA VAL A 426 -14.38 -15.96 -6.20
C VAL A 426 -13.86 -16.89 -7.29
N THR A 427 -14.08 -16.54 -8.56
CA THR A 427 -13.39 -17.19 -9.67
C THR A 427 -12.26 -16.30 -10.19
N PHE A 428 -11.11 -16.89 -10.49
CA PHE A 428 -9.95 -16.13 -10.90
C PHE A 428 -8.96 -16.94 -11.72
N ARG A 429 -8.17 -16.21 -12.49
CA ARG A 429 -6.93 -16.70 -13.11
C ARG A 429 -5.92 -15.57 -13.03
N GLN A 430 -4.80 -15.81 -12.36
CA GLN A 430 -3.72 -14.85 -12.24
C GLN A 430 -2.44 -15.43 -12.81
N GLU A 431 -1.83 -14.69 -13.72
CA GLU A 431 -0.52 -14.97 -14.30
C GLU A 431 0.39 -13.79 -14.00
N PHE A 432 1.71 -13.95 -14.10
CA PHE A 432 2.65 -12.88 -13.79
C PHE A 432 3.76 -12.79 -14.82
N PHE A 433 4.12 -11.56 -15.19
CA PHE A 433 5.37 -11.30 -15.90
C PHE A 433 6.30 -10.44 -15.03
N LYS A 434 7.60 -10.69 -15.19
CA LYS A 434 8.67 -9.97 -14.49
C LYS A 434 9.08 -8.76 -15.33
N THR A 435 9.21 -7.59 -14.70
CA THR A 435 9.77 -6.37 -15.32
C THR A 435 10.52 -5.57 -14.26
N SER A 436 11.08 -4.43 -14.64
CA SER A 436 11.64 -3.42 -13.77
C SER A 436 11.19 -2.04 -14.24
N HIS A 437 11.26 -1.02 -13.38
CA HIS A 437 10.85 0.34 -13.73
C HIS A 437 9.35 0.40 -14.14
N PHE A 438 8.51 -0.29 -13.37
CA PHE A 438 7.06 -0.18 -13.41
C PHE A 438 6.58 0.78 -12.33
N PHE A 439 6.97 0.55 -11.07
CA PHE A 439 6.84 1.51 -9.97
C PHE A 439 8.17 1.68 -9.19
N GLY A 440 8.91 0.58 -9.03
CA GLY A 440 10.21 0.51 -8.38
C GLY A 440 11.35 1.10 -9.22
N PHE A 441 12.48 1.34 -8.55
CA PHE A 441 13.67 1.99 -9.11
C PHE A 441 14.62 0.94 -9.72
N GLY A 442 14.07 0.04 -10.54
CA GLY A 442 14.86 -0.99 -11.22
C GLY A 442 15.12 -2.27 -10.43
N ARG A 443 14.38 -2.51 -9.33
CA ARG A 443 14.22 -3.86 -8.76
C ARG A 443 13.31 -4.73 -9.64
N THR A 444 13.27 -6.03 -9.38
CA THR A 444 12.28 -6.93 -9.98
C THR A 444 10.88 -6.57 -9.48
N GLU A 445 9.93 -6.52 -10.41
CA GLU A 445 8.52 -6.29 -10.15
C GLU A 445 7.69 -7.37 -10.85
N ASP A 446 6.81 -8.01 -10.09
CA ASP A 446 5.86 -9.02 -10.56
C ASP A 446 4.53 -8.34 -10.85
N ILE A 447 4.15 -8.28 -12.13
CA ILE A 447 2.94 -7.58 -12.58
C ILE A 447 1.86 -8.61 -12.90
N PRO A 448 0.68 -8.54 -12.25
CA PRO A 448 -0.39 -9.48 -12.49
C PRO A 448 -1.03 -9.29 -13.87
N LEU A 449 -1.45 -10.40 -14.46
CA LEU A 449 -2.27 -10.51 -15.66
C LEU A 449 -3.41 -11.50 -15.38
N GLY A 450 -4.46 -11.44 -16.20
CA GLY A 450 -5.62 -12.33 -16.08
C GLY A 450 -6.85 -11.58 -15.54
N TYR A 451 -7.65 -12.25 -14.73
CA TYR A 451 -8.93 -11.71 -14.25
C TYR A 451 -9.36 -12.30 -12.90
N THR A 452 -10.21 -11.55 -12.22
CA THR A 452 -10.92 -11.94 -11.00
C THR A 452 -12.39 -11.57 -11.18
N ALA A 453 -13.29 -12.40 -10.65
CA ALA A 453 -14.69 -12.08 -10.53
C ALA A 453 -15.22 -12.71 -9.23
N SER A 454 -15.99 -11.95 -8.46
CA SER A 454 -16.55 -12.40 -7.20
C SER A 454 -18.00 -12.01 -7.04
N ALA A 455 -18.74 -12.88 -6.35
CA ALA A 455 -20.08 -12.63 -5.87
C ALA A 455 -20.09 -12.79 -4.36
N THR A 456 -20.48 -11.74 -3.65
CA THR A 456 -20.53 -11.65 -2.19
C THR A 456 -21.98 -11.53 -1.75
N ALA A 457 -22.39 -12.32 -0.77
CA ALA A 457 -23.72 -12.25 -0.17
C ALA A 457 -23.64 -12.42 1.34
N GLY A 458 -24.56 -11.82 2.09
CA GLY A 458 -24.56 -11.94 3.55
C GLY A 458 -25.53 -11.02 4.23
N TRP A 459 -25.26 -10.69 5.49
CA TRP A 459 -26.04 -9.72 6.27
C TRP A 459 -25.18 -8.96 7.27
N GLU A 460 -25.54 -7.70 7.48
CA GLU A 460 -25.06 -6.90 8.62
C GLU A 460 -26.16 -6.77 9.68
N THR A 461 -25.73 -6.57 10.93
CA THR A 461 -26.53 -6.00 11.99
C THR A 461 -25.80 -4.76 12.52
N TRP A 462 -26.37 -3.59 12.30
CA TRP A 462 -25.82 -2.30 12.72
C TRP A 462 -26.96 -1.37 13.17
N LYS A 463 -26.74 -0.61 14.25
CA LYS A 463 -27.76 0.27 14.87
C LYS A 463 -29.13 -0.41 15.11
N ARG A 464 -29.12 -1.70 15.53
CA ARG A 464 -30.30 -2.57 15.72
C ARG A 464 -31.13 -2.86 14.45
N ARG A 465 -30.64 -2.51 13.25
CA ARG A 465 -31.20 -2.90 11.95
C ARG A 465 -30.46 -4.15 11.46
N THR A 466 -31.11 -5.01 10.68
CA THR A 466 -30.48 -6.19 10.07
C THR A 466 -30.76 -6.16 8.58
N ARG A 467 -29.72 -5.89 7.80
CA ARG A 467 -29.79 -5.67 6.35
C ARG A 467 -29.12 -6.83 5.63
N ALA A 468 -29.78 -7.38 4.62
CA ALA A 468 -29.12 -8.30 3.70
C ALA A 468 -28.16 -7.51 2.79
N TYR A 469 -27.04 -8.11 2.40
CA TYR A 469 -26.07 -7.52 1.48
C TYR A 469 -25.86 -8.42 0.28
N VAL A 470 -25.77 -7.81 -0.91
CA VAL A 470 -25.28 -8.47 -2.14
C VAL A 470 -24.29 -7.56 -2.85
N GLY A 471 -23.24 -8.15 -3.42
CA GLY A 471 -22.24 -7.45 -4.20
C GLY A 471 -21.62 -8.33 -5.29
N LEU A 472 -21.27 -7.70 -6.40
CA LEU A 472 -20.56 -8.27 -7.53
C LEU A 472 -19.34 -7.39 -7.82
N GLU A 473 -18.17 -7.99 -7.92
CA GLU A 473 -16.92 -7.29 -8.27
C GLU A 473 -16.16 -8.07 -9.33
N ALA A 474 -15.65 -7.40 -10.36
CA ALA A 474 -14.82 -8.01 -11.39
C ALA A 474 -13.64 -7.10 -11.77
N GLU A 475 -12.46 -7.67 -11.93
CA GLU A 475 -11.25 -7.00 -12.40
C GLU A 475 -10.62 -7.80 -13.55
N LYS A 476 -10.10 -7.13 -14.58
CA LYS A 476 -9.39 -7.79 -15.67
C LYS A 476 -8.25 -6.94 -16.21
N PHE A 477 -7.14 -7.61 -16.49
CA PHE A 477 -5.94 -7.05 -17.10
C PHE A 477 -5.83 -7.52 -18.56
N TRP A 478 -5.74 -6.57 -19.49
CA TRP A 478 -5.49 -6.80 -20.91
C TRP A 478 -4.12 -6.26 -21.31
N VAL A 479 -3.36 -7.05 -22.07
CA VAL A 479 -2.14 -6.55 -22.75
C VAL A 479 -2.55 -5.85 -24.04
N THR A 480 -2.18 -4.59 -24.20
CA THR A 480 -2.48 -3.81 -25.41
C THR A 480 -1.47 -4.12 -26.53
N PRO A 481 -1.83 -3.89 -27.83
CA PRO A 481 -0.90 -4.06 -28.94
C PRO A 481 0.40 -3.25 -28.77
N GLY A 482 0.30 -2.11 -28.08
CA GLY A 482 1.43 -1.27 -27.71
C GLY A 482 2.32 -1.83 -26.60
N LYS A 483 2.13 -3.07 -26.12
CA LYS A 483 2.81 -3.67 -24.95
C LYS A 483 2.63 -2.87 -23.65
N GLY A 484 1.52 -2.14 -23.53
CA GLY A 484 1.03 -1.59 -22.27
C GLY A 484 0.02 -2.55 -21.63
N ILE A 485 -0.43 -2.22 -20.42
CA ILE A 485 -1.49 -2.94 -19.71
C ILE A 485 -2.67 -2.01 -19.52
N LEU A 486 -3.87 -2.50 -19.82
CA LEU A 486 -5.13 -1.90 -19.42
C LEU A 486 -5.71 -2.76 -18.29
N SER A 487 -6.01 -2.15 -17.14
CA SER A 487 -6.87 -2.76 -16.11
C SER A 487 -8.25 -2.12 -16.17
N GLY A 488 -9.29 -2.93 -15.97
CA GLY A 488 -10.66 -2.48 -15.82
C GLY A 488 -11.31 -3.20 -14.64
N THR A 489 -11.91 -2.43 -13.74
CA THR A 489 -12.61 -2.91 -12.55
C THR A 489 -14.05 -2.42 -12.57
N VAL A 490 -14.99 -3.31 -12.27
CA VAL A 490 -16.43 -3.00 -12.14
C VAL A 490 -16.92 -3.58 -10.81
N GLY A 491 -17.56 -2.76 -10.00
CA GLY A 491 -18.20 -3.14 -8.74
C GLY A 491 -19.65 -2.68 -8.71
N LEU A 492 -20.54 -3.55 -8.26
CA LEU A 492 -21.96 -3.27 -8.02
C LEU A 492 -22.37 -3.90 -6.69
N SER A 493 -22.91 -3.14 -5.75
CA SER A 493 -23.45 -3.69 -4.50
C SER A 493 -24.69 -2.96 -4.02
N THR A 494 -25.43 -3.57 -3.11
CA THR A 494 -26.51 -2.92 -2.36
C THR A 494 -26.79 -3.66 -1.05
N PHE A 495 -27.33 -2.92 -0.08
CA PHE A 495 -28.00 -3.48 1.08
C PHE A 495 -29.50 -3.51 0.83
N TYR A 496 -30.20 -4.45 1.47
CA TYR A 496 -31.65 -4.56 1.45
C TYR A 496 -32.21 -4.60 2.87
N GLN A 497 -33.16 -3.71 3.15
CA GLN A 497 -33.95 -3.70 4.38
C GLN A 497 -35.43 -3.59 4.01
N ASN A 498 -36.26 -4.51 4.50
CA ASN A 498 -37.73 -4.48 4.35
C ASN A 498 -38.21 -4.31 2.88
N GLY A 499 -37.51 -4.95 1.93
CA GLY A 499 -37.80 -4.87 0.49
C GLY A 499 -37.28 -3.62 -0.24
N MET A 500 -36.67 -2.67 0.48
CA MET A 500 -36.04 -1.48 -0.11
C MET A 500 -34.52 -1.64 -0.21
N SER A 501 -33.95 -1.14 -1.31
CA SER A 501 -32.50 -1.02 -1.51
C SER A 501 -31.97 0.21 -0.76
N GLU A 502 -30.87 0.04 -0.03
CA GLU A 502 -30.12 1.09 0.69
C GLU A 502 -28.63 0.99 0.35
N ASP A 503 -27.91 2.11 0.39
CA ASP A 503 -26.44 2.15 0.30
C ASP A 503 -25.88 1.37 -0.91
N ALA A 504 -26.53 1.51 -2.08
CA ALA A 504 -26.01 0.89 -3.29
C ALA A 504 -24.72 1.58 -3.72
N VAL A 505 -23.77 0.81 -4.27
CA VAL A 505 -22.49 1.31 -4.77
C VAL A 505 -22.32 0.84 -6.20
N ILE A 506 -22.03 1.78 -7.08
CA ILE A 506 -21.59 1.52 -8.45
C ILE A 506 -20.17 2.06 -8.56
N HIS A 507 -19.21 1.20 -8.86
CA HIS A 507 -17.80 1.55 -9.02
C HIS A 507 -17.31 1.10 -10.39
N LEU A 508 -16.73 2.04 -11.15
CA LEU A 508 -16.14 1.81 -12.47
C LEU A 508 -14.75 2.44 -12.49
N LYS A 509 -13.73 1.62 -12.65
CA LYS A 509 -12.33 2.07 -12.64
C LYS A 509 -11.57 1.51 -13.83
N VAL A 510 -10.76 2.35 -14.46
CA VAL A 510 -9.92 2.01 -15.62
C VAL A 510 -8.53 2.58 -15.40
N GLU A 511 -7.51 1.75 -15.57
CA GLU A 511 -6.11 2.14 -15.45
C GLU A 511 -5.33 1.70 -16.70
N TYR A 512 -4.55 2.60 -17.28
CA TYR A 512 -3.65 2.26 -18.38
C TYR A 512 -2.20 2.55 -18.03
N TYR A 513 -1.36 1.55 -18.25
CA TYR A 513 0.07 1.54 -17.97
C TYR A 513 0.82 1.37 -19.28
N SER A 514 1.51 2.40 -19.77
CA SER A 514 2.28 2.28 -21.01
C SER A 514 3.45 1.31 -20.86
N ARG A 515 4.01 0.84 -21.98
CA ARG A 515 5.38 0.29 -21.98
C ARG A 515 6.36 1.32 -21.43
N ALA A 516 7.48 0.88 -20.86
CA ALA A 516 8.62 1.77 -20.64
C ALA A 516 9.32 2.05 -21.98
N PHE A 517 9.53 3.32 -22.32
CA PHE A 517 10.27 3.74 -23.52
C PHE A 517 11.58 4.44 -23.14
N ARG A 518 12.65 4.22 -23.91
CA ARG A 518 13.95 4.82 -23.65
C ARG A 518 13.94 6.30 -24.07
N PHE A 519 14.42 7.18 -23.20
CA PHE A 519 14.52 8.62 -23.46
C PHE A 519 15.70 9.20 -22.65
N GLY A 520 16.58 9.99 -23.25
CA GLY A 520 17.63 10.71 -22.53
C GLY A 520 18.57 9.85 -21.65
N GLY A 521 18.81 8.58 -22.01
CA GLY A 521 19.58 7.63 -21.20
C GLY A 521 18.83 6.99 -20.02
N GLY A 522 17.58 7.41 -19.77
CA GLY A 522 16.65 6.79 -18.82
C GLY A 522 15.48 6.07 -19.50
N LYS A 523 14.45 5.76 -18.71
CA LYS A 523 13.17 5.20 -19.18
C LYS A 523 12.03 6.14 -18.80
N LEU A 524 11.04 6.29 -19.67
CA LEU A 524 9.83 7.04 -19.41
C LEU A 524 8.61 6.11 -19.50
N ARG A 525 7.62 6.30 -18.63
CA ARG A 525 6.36 5.56 -18.59
C ARG A 525 5.19 6.51 -18.32
N GLN A 526 4.07 6.28 -19.02
CA GLN A 526 2.81 6.97 -18.80
C GLN A 526 1.82 6.09 -18.03
N PHE A 527 1.13 6.70 -17.08
CA PHE A 527 0.02 6.14 -16.33
C PHE A 527 -1.21 7.00 -16.61
N LEU A 528 -2.34 6.37 -16.94
CA LEU A 528 -3.65 7.00 -17.00
C LEU A 528 -4.57 6.27 -16.03
N TYR A 529 -5.43 7.01 -15.36
CA TYR A 529 -6.35 6.53 -14.34
C TYR A 529 -7.67 7.27 -14.48
N ALA A 530 -8.76 6.53 -14.53
CA ALA A 530 -10.13 7.05 -14.48
C ALA A 530 -10.92 6.22 -13.46
N ASP A 531 -11.60 6.87 -12.53
CA ASP A 531 -12.31 6.24 -11.43
C ASP A 531 -13.62 6.99 -11.18
N TYR A 532 -14.72 6.28 -11.38
CA TYR A 532 -16.07 6.77 -11.14
C TYR A 532 -16.73 5.90 -10.07
N ILE A 533 -17.24 6.54 -9.03
CA ILE A 533 -17.97 5.87 -7.95
C ILE A 533 -19.21 6.67 -7.57
N CYS A 534 -20.35 6.00 -7.41
CA CYS A 534 -21.58 6.63 -6.94
C CYS A 534 -22.41 5.76 -5.99
N ASN A 535 -23.20 6.45 -5.16
CA ASN A 535 -24.25 5.89 -4.31
C ASN A 535 -25.56 6.64 -4.59
N PRO A 536 -26.56 6.01 -5.23
CA PRO A 536 -27.81 6.67 -5.62
C PRO A 536 -28.84 6.75 -4.49
N ASN A 537 -28.69 6.00 -3.40
CA ASN A 537 -29.69 5.79 -2.35
C ASN A 537 -29.05 5.63 -0.96
N ASN A 538 -28.23 6.63 -0.60
CA ASN A 538 -27.45 6.63 0.62
C ASN A 538 -28.30 6.56 1.89
N TYR A 539 -27.88 5.71 2.85
CA TYR A 539 -28.50 5.60 4.16
C TYR A 539 -27.47 5.73 5.30
N PHE A 540 -26.44 4.87 5.34
CA PHE A 540 -25.37 4.93 6.34
C PHE A 540 -24.01 5.35 5.78
N TYR A 541 -23.76 5.22 4.48
CA TYR A 541 -22.48 5.63 3.92
C TYR A 541 -22.26 7.15 4.09
N ARG A 542 -20.99 7.53 4.29
CA ARG A 542 -20.58 8.93 4.35
C ARG A 542 -20.37 9.44 2.91
N PRO A 543 -20.63 10.73 2.64
CA PRO A 543 -20.36 11.29 1.32
C PRO A 543 -18.86 11.25 1.01
N LEU A 544 -18.54 11.03 -0.26
CA LEU A 544 -17.18 11.03 -0.80
C LEU A 544 -16.59 12.43 -0.76
N ASN A 545 -15.27 12.52 -0.69
CA ASN A 545 -14.53 13.77 -0.81
C ASN A 545 -13.45 13.66 -1.92
N ILE A 546 -12.72 14.75 -2.17
CA ILE A 546 -11.64 14.84 -3.19
C ILE A 546 -10.26 15.20 -2.63
N ASN A 547 -10.04 15.03 -1.33
CA ASN A 547 -8.75 15.29 -0.67
C ASN A 547 -7.72 14.20 -1.02
N ARG A 548 -6.44 14.58 -0.97
CA ARG A 548 -5.27 13.68 -1.06
C ARG A 548 -5.38 12.61 -2.15
N ASP A 549 -5.33 11.34 -1.76
CA ASP A 549 -5.38 10.16 -2.62
C ASP A 549 -6.79 9.83 -3.12
N LEU A 550 -7.84 10.28 -2.44
CA LEU A 550 -9.25 10.11 -2.82
C LEU A 550 -9.67 10.98 -4.02
N GLY A 551 -8.88 11.99 -4.38
CA GLY A 551 -9.16 12.86 -5.54
C GLY A 551 -7.92 13.57 -6.08
N VAL A 552 -7.80 14.87 -5.79
CA VAL A 552 -6.69 15.70 -6.26
C VAL A 552 -5.55 15.65 -5.25
N TRP A 553 -4.42 15.05 -5.65
CA TRP A 553 -3.26 14.92 -4.76
C TRP A 553 -2.83 16.26 -4.19
N GLY A 554 -2.71 16.33 -2.86
CA GLY A 554 -2.32 17.49 -2.09
C GLY A 554 -3.48 18.39 -1.61
N TYR A 555 -4.73 18.17 -2.05
CA TYR A 555 -5.90 18.79 -1.40
C TYR A 555 -6.01 18.28 0.04
N LYS A 556 -6.23 19.19 1.01
CA LYS A 556 -6.30 18.89 2.44
C LYS A 556 -7.40 19.72 3.09
N ASN A 557 -8.25 19.07 3.88
CA ASN A 557 -9.34 19.68 4.65
C ASN A 557 -10.33 20.49 3.78
N VAL A 558 -10.50 20.12 2.51
CA VAL A 558 -11.44 20.77 1.59
C VAL A 558 -12.88 20.38 1.96
N PRO A 559 -13.81 21.33 2.19
CA PRO A 559 -15.18 21.10 2.65
C PRO A 559 -16.14 20.65 1.53
N LEU A 560 -15.66 19.81 0.61
CA LEU A 560 -16.43 19.32 -0.54
C LEU A 560 -16.77 17.85 -0.34
N SER A 561 -18.08 17.58 -0.28
CA SER A 561 -18.64 16.25 -0.04
C SER A 561 -19.79 15.95 -1.00
N GLY A 562 -19.86 14.75 -1.57
CA GLY A 562 -20.95 14.35 -2.46
C GLY A 562 -21.06 12.83 -2.64
N TYR A 563 -22.19 12.35 -3.17
CA TYR A 563 -22.45 10.91 -3.33
C TYR A 563 -22.08 10.34 -4.72
N GLN A 564 -21.53 11.15 -5.62
CA GLN A 564 -20.87 10.68 -6.85
C GLN A 564 -19.55 11.43 -7.04
N ARG A 565 -18.50 10.70 -7.41
CA ARG A 565 -17.17 11.24 -7.73
C ARG A 565 -16.68 10.67 -9.06
N LEU A 566 -16.03 11.52 -9.85
CA LEU A 566 -15.26 11.14 -11.04
C LEU A 566 -13.86 11.73 -10.89
N ASN A 567 -12.85 10.87 -10.86
CA ASN A 567 -11.45 11.23 -10.85
C ASN A 567 -10.81 10.83 -12.18
N VAL A 568 -10.01 11.73 -12.77
CA VAL A 568 -9.16 11.45 -13.92
C VAL A 568 -7.74 11.94 -13.59
N ARG A 569 -6.76 11.06 -13.76
CA ARG A 569 -5.34 11.35 -13.48
C ARG A 569 -4.46 10.82 -14.60
N SER A 570 -3.45 11.61 -14.94
CA SER A 570 -2.39 11.27 -15.88
C SER A 570 -1.05 11.53 -15.19
N GLU A 571 -0.22 10.50 -15.02
CA GLU A 571 1.12 10.63 -14.43
C GLU A 571 2.17 10.19 -15.46
N THR A 572 3.17 11.03 -15.69
CA THR A 572 4.34 10.74 -16.52
C THR A 572 5.52 10.56 -15.57
N THR A 573 6.14 9.38 -15.54
CA THR A 573 7.36 9.13 -14.73
C THR A 573 8.56 8.92 -15.62
N TYR A 574 9.65 9.64 -15.34
CA TYR A 574 10.96 9.48 -15.93
C TYR A 574 11.93 8.86 -14.91
N TYR A 575 12.31 7.62 -15.15
CA TYR A 575 13.33 6.87 -14.43
C TYR A 575 14.71 7.33 -14.90
N SER A 576 15.39 8.13 -14.07
CA SER A 576 16.71 8.67 -14.42
C SER A 576 17.83 7.68 -14.09
N PRO A 577 18.92 7.63 -14.89
CA PRO A 577 20.14 6.91 -14.50
C PRO A 577 20.90 7.57 -13.33
N LEU A 578 20.41 8.69 -12.78
CA LEU A 578 21.01 9.37 -11.64
C LEU A 578 20.95 8.51 -10.37
N LYS A 579 22.13 8.10 -9.89
CA LYS A 579 22.33 7.31 -8.67
C LYS A 579 23.40 7.96 -7.78
N ILE A 580 23.08 8.25 -6.53
CA ILE A 580 23.98 8.89 -5.54
C ILE A 580 23.99 8.02 -4.28
N PHE A 581 25.14 7.46 -3.89
CA PHE A 581 25.27 6.56 -2.72
C PHE A 581 24.24 5.41 -2.64
N GLY A 582 23.75 4.93 -3.79
CA GLY A 582 22.70 3.90 -3.87
C GLY A 582 21.28 4.44 -4.06
N PHE A 583 21.02 5.69 -3.67
CA PHE A 583 19.75 6.36 -3.92
C PHE A 583 19.59 6.69 -5.41
N LYS A 584 18.51 6.20 -6.02
CA LYS A 584 18.08 6.49 -7.39
C LYS A 584 17.00 7.57 -7.39
N PHE A 585 16.92 8.33 -8.48
CA PHE A 585 16.02 9.47 -8.64
C PHE A 585 15.06 9.25 -9.83
N ASN A 586 13.75 9.35 -9.60
CA ASN A 586 12.73 9.33 -10.65
C ASN A 586 12.02 10.69 -10.66
N PHE A 587 11.96 11.35 -11.80
CA PHE A 587 11.20 12.60 -11.98
C PHE A 587 9.79 12.28 -12.42
N PHE A 588 8.81 13.10 -12.05
CA PHE A 588 7.42 12.88 -12.46
C PHE A 588 6.66 14.19 -12.71
N SER A 589 5.67 14.11 -13.58
CA SER A 589 4.64 15.13 -13.78
C SER A 589 3.26 14.50 -13.68
N THR A 590 2.30 15.23 -13.08
CA THR A 590 0.91 14.78 -12.92
C THR A 590 -0.06 15.84 -13.43
N ILE A 591 -1.10 15.41 -14.14
CA ILE A 591 -2.30 16.18 -14.45
C ILE A 591 -3.47 15.45 -13.79
N GLN A 592 -4.30 16.18 -13.06
CA GLN A 592 -5.41 15.65 -12.26
C GLN A 592 -6.66 16.49 -12.48
N ALA A 593 -7.81 15.83 -12.53
CA ALA A 593 -9.13 16.44 -12.55
C ALA A 593 -10.10 15.60 -11.70
N SER A 594 -10.86 16.24 -10.83
CA SER A 594 -11.90 15.60 -10.02
C SER A 594 -13.21 16.38 -10.13
N GLN A 595 -14.32 15.67 -10.29
CA GLN A 595 -15.68 16.19 -10.13
C GLN A 595 -16.38 15.45 -8.99
N LEU A 596 -17.25 16.18 -8.28
CA LEU A 596 -18.01 15.69 -7.14
C LEU A 596 -19.41 16.29 -7.18
N THR A 597 -20.46 15.51 -6.89
CA THR A 597 -21.84 16.01 -6.82
C THR A 597 -22.08 16.79 -5.53
N TYR A 598 -21.61 18.05 -5.50
CA TYR A 598 -21.72 18.97 -4.38
C TYR A 598 -22.84 20.01 -4.56
N GLN A 599 -23.05 20.49 -5.79
CA GLN A 599 -24.08 21.48 -6.14
C GLN A 599 -25.29 20.85 -6.86
N SER A 600 -25.06 19.78 -7.63
CA SER A 600 -26.07 19.12 -8.46
C SER A 600 -25.91 17.61 -8.43
N ASN A 601 -27.03 16.87 -8.43
CA ASN A 601 -27.04 15.41 -8.54
C ASN A 601 -26.53 14.91 -9.90
N ASN A 602 -26.49 15.75 -10.93
CA ASN A 602 -25.83 15.42 -12.20
C ASN A 602 -24.35 15.85 -12.12
N ILE A 603 -23.45 14.87 -12.10
CA ILE A 603 -22.01 15.09 -11.94
C ILE A 603 -21.43 16.12 -12.93
N PHE A 604 -21.85 16.10 -14.20
CA PHE A 604 -21.33 17.00 -15.23
C PHE A 604 -21.78 18.47 -15.09
N LYS A 605 -22.76 18.75 -14.22
CA LYS A 605 -23.16 20.13 -13.86
C LYS A 605 -22.37 20.69 -12.67
N ASN A 606 -21.41 19.95 -12.11
CA ASN A 606 -20.58 20.40 -10.99
C ASN A 606 -19.20 20.90 -11.46
N PRO A 607 -18.55 21.82 -10.73
CA PRO A 607 -17.21 22.30 -11.05
C PRO A 607 -16.16 21.18 -11.20
N ILE A 608 -15.20 21.40 -12.09
CA ILE A 608 -14.01 20.54 -12.24
C ILE A 608 -12.86 21.14 -11.43
N TYR A 609 -12.40 20.38 -10.44
CA TYR A 609 -11.23 20.70 -9.63
C TYR A 609 -9.98 20.09 -10.27
N THR A 610 -9.01 20.92 -10.64
CA THR A 610 -7.82 20.50 -11.38
C THR A 610 -6.54 20.68 -10.57
N GLY A 611 -5.54 19.84 -10.86
CA GLY A 611 -4.22 19.93 -10.25
C GLY A 611 -3.11 19.50 -11.21
N LEU A 612 -2.11 20.36 -11.34
CA LEU A 612 -0.84 20.08 -12.02
C LEU A 612 0.22 19.83 -10.96
N GLY A 613 1.08 18.83 -11.14
CA GLY A 613 2.16 18.52 -10.22
C GLY A 613 3.45 18.20 -10.96
N LEU A 614 4.57 18.65 -10.40
CA LEU A 614 5.92 18.38 -10.88
C LEU A 614 6.80 18.02 -9.69
N GLY A 615 7.65 17.00 -9.82
CA GLY A 615 8.45 16.57 -8.69
C GLY A 615 9.43 15.47 -8.99
N PHE A 616 10.03 14.94 -7.93
CA PHE A 616 10.89 13.77 -7.98
C PHE A 616 10.71 12.88 -6.76
N LYS A 617 10.99 11.60 -6.96
CA LYS A 617 10.93 10.51 -6.00
C LYS A 617 12.37 10.00 -5.81
N ILE A 618 12.80 9.79 -4.58
CA ILE A 618 14.14 9.29 -4.22
C ILE A 618 14.00 7.99 -3.44
N ARG A 619 14.78 6.97 -3.79
CA ARG A 619 14.80 5.69 -3.07
C ARG A 619 16.12 4.95 -3.21
N ASN A 620 16.54 4.23 -2.17
CA ASN A 620 17.57 3.21 -2.25
C ASN A 620 16.92 1.83 -2.07
N GLU A 621 16.87 1.03 -3.13
CA GLU A 621 16.20 -0.28 -3.11
C GLU A 621 16.91 -1.32 -2.23
N ASN A 622 18.14 -1.07 -1.78
CA ASN A 622 18.84 -1.94 -0.83
C ASN A 622 18.50 -1.63 0.65
N LEU A 623 17.71 -0.58 0.92
CA LEU A 623 17.28 -0.16 2.25
C LEU A 623 15.77 -0.37 2.41
N SER A 624 15.30 -0.65 3.63
CA SER A 624 13.87 -0.80 3.97
C SER A 624 13.09 0.53 3.98
N PHE A 625 13.74 1.66 3.65
CA PHE A 625 13.16 3.00 3.70
C PHE A 625 12.08 3.22 2.62
N ASN A 626 11.06 4.01 2.97
CA ASN A 626 10.07 4.49 2.00
C ASN A 626 10.70 5.33 0.88
N THR A 627 9.92 5.54 -0.17
CA THR A 627 10.27 6.49 -1.24
C THR A 627 10.00 7.92 -0.78
N LEU A 628 11.02 8.78 -0.75
CA LEU A 628 10.86 10.22 -0.48
C LEU A 628 10.32 10.91 -1.74
N ARG A 629 9.15 11.54 -1.66
CA ARG A 629 8.48 12.29 -2.73
C ARG A 629 8.55 13.79 -2.41
N LEU A 630 9.19 14.54 -3.29
CA LEU A 630 9.25 16.00 -3.27
C LEU A 630 8.45 16.52 -4.48
N SER A 631 7.50 17.42 -4.25
CA SER A 631 6.63 17.94 -5.33
C SER A 631 6.22 19.39 -5.17
N ALA A 632 6.09 20.08 -6.30
CA ALA A 632 5.46 21.36 -6.49
C ALA A 632 4.12 21.12 -7.18
N ASN A 633 3.03 21.62 -6.61
CA ASN A 633 1.68 21.43 -7.15
C ASN A 633 1.02 22.79 -7.37
N TYR A 634 0.31 22.92 -8.50
CA TYR A 634 -0.47 24.10 -8.89
C TYR A 634 -1.92 23.71 -9.14
N TYR A 635 -2.84 24.46 -8.53
CA TYR A 635 -4.28 24.20 -8.52
C TYR A 635 -5.01 25.45 -9.03
N PRO A 636 -5.37 25.52 -10.33
CA PRO A 636 -6.04 26.69 -10.91
C PRO A 636 -7.36 27.01 -10.20
N ASN A 637 -8.15 25.98 -9.91
CA ASN A 637 -9.47 26.08 -9.29
C ASN A 637 -9.43 25.61 -7.82
N ALA A 638 -8.45 26.05 -7.02
CA ALA A 638 -8.32 25.64 -5.63
C ALA A 638 -9.54 26.08 -4.78
N PRO A 639 -10.28 25.16 -4.15
CA PRO A 639 -11.32 25.52 -3.19
C PRO A 639 -10.69 25.87 -1.83
N GLU A 640 -11.28 26.83 -1.11
CA GLU A 640 -10.86 27.16 0.26
C GLU A 640 -10.90 25.91 1.17
N PRO A 641 -9.89 25.66 2.04
CA PRO A 641 -8.74 26.50 2.38
C PRO A 641 -7.46 26.22 1.56
N MET A 642 -7.54 25.53 0.42
CA MET A 642 -6.35 25.22 -0.38
C MET A 642 -5.76 26.46 -1.06
N LYS A 643 -4.43 26.57 -0.98
CA LYS A 643 -3.66 27.57 -1.74
C LYS A 643 -3.44 27.09 -3.17
N SER A 644 -3.46 27.99 -4.14
CA SER A 644 -3.23 27.67 -5.56
C SER A 644 -1.85 27.08 -5.85
N VAL A 645 -0.84 27.31 -5.00
CA VAL A 645 0.48 26.67 -5.07
C VAL A 645 0.77 25.95 -3.76
N PHE A 646 1.17 24.68 -3.84
CA PHE A 646 1.49 23.86 -2.67
C PHE A 646 2.76 23.03 -2.91
N TRP A 647 3.71 23.15 -1.98
CA TRP A 647 4.94 22.36 -1.94
C TRP A 647 4.78 21.24 -0.92
N GLU A 648 5.10 20.01 -1.32
CA GLU A 648 4.99 18.84 -0.45
C GLU A 648 6.30 18.05 -0.44
N ALA A 649 6.83 17.85 0.77
CA ALA A 649 7.77 16.80 1.10
C ALA A 649 7.03 15.74 1.92
N THR A 650 6.93 14.54 1.37
CA THR A 650 6.26 13.40 2.00
C THR A 650 6.97 12.12 1.62
N THR A 651 6.67 11.00 2.27
CA THR A 651 7.04 9.69 1.75
C THR A 651 5.84 8.91 1.28
N THR A 652 6.06 8.17 0.21
CA THR A 652 5.11 7.17 -0.26
C THR A 652 5.69 5.78 -0.01
N VAL A 653 4.87 4.89 0.54
CA VAL A 653 5.15 3.45 0.56
C VAL A 653 5.31 2.95 -0.88
N ASP A 654 6.08 1.89 -1.04
CA ASP A 654 6.29 1.19 -2.30
C ASP A 654 4.98 0.65 -2.89
N PHE A 655 4.39 1.37 -3.85
CA PHE A 655 3.22 0.88 -4.58
C PHE A 655 3.60 -0.38 -5.36
N ARG A 656 3.10 -1.52 -4.90
CA ARG A 656 3.12 -2.80 -5.60
C ARG A 656 1.69 -3.19 -5.95
N PHE A 657 1.48 -3.84 -7.09
CA PHE A 657 0.22 -4.55 -7.30
C PHE A 657 0.03 -5.57 -6.17
N ASN A 658 -1.20 -5.74 -5.70
CA ASN A 658 -1.47 -6.81 -4.75
C ASN A 658 -1.39 -8.15 -5.50
N ILE A 659 -0.38 -8.93 -5.15
CA ILE A 659 -0.11 -10.24 -5.76
C ILE A 659 -1.04 -11.35 -5.24
N PHE A 660 -1.86 -11.08 -4.23
CA PHE A 660 -2.82 -12.03 -3.69
C PHE A 660 -4.21 -11.71 -4.22
N VAL A 661 -4.75 -12.60 -5.07
CA VAL A 661 -6.12 -12.47 -5.60
C VAL A 661 -7.14 -12.49 -4.46
N ILE A 662 -7.08 -13.52 -3.63
CA ILE A 662 -8.09 -13.74 -2.61
C ILE A 662 -7.74 -12.98 -1.34
N ARG A 663 -8.76 -12.37 -0.74
CA ARG A 663 -8.71 -11.61 0.52
C ARG A 663 -9.91 -12.01 1.37
N ALA A 664 -9.97 -11.49 2.60
CA ALA A 664 -11.16 -11.54 3.43
C ALA A 664 -12.38 -10.93 2.69
N PRO A 665 -13.53 -11.63 2.63
CA PRO A 665 -14.78 -11.06 2.11
C PRO A 665 -15.10 -9.69 2.71
N ALA A 666 -15.55 -8.75 1.90
CA ALA A 666 -15.86 -7.39 2.34
C ALA A 666 -17.09 -6.84 1.60
N PHE A 667 -17.65 -5.76 2.13
CA PHE A 667 -18.55 -4.91 1.35
C PHE A 667 -17.72 -4.09 0.35
N LEU A 668 -18.31 -3.83 -0.82
CA LEU A 668 -17.73 -2.92 -1.82
C LEU A 668 -17.59 -1.52 -1.19
N GLN A 669 -16.37 -1.01 -1.13
CA GLN A 669 -16.08 0.20 -0.37
C GLN A 669 -16.55 1.46 -1.09
N PHE A 670 -17.37 2.25 -0.43
CA PHE A 670 -17.75 3.58 -0.88
C PHE A 670 -16.80 4.63 -0.27
N LYS A 671 -15.67 4.91 -0.93
CA LYS A 671 -14.72 5.94 -0.50
C LYS A 671 -13.88 6.51 -1.64
#